data_AF-A0A553HNC9-F1
#
_entry.id   AF-A0A553HNC9-F1
#
_cell.length_a   1.000
_cell.length_b   1.000
_cell.length_c   1.000
_cell.angle_alpha   90.00
_cell.angle_beta   90.00
_cell.angle_gamma   90.00
#
_symmetry.space_group_name_H-M   'P 1'
#
loop_
_entity.id
_entity.type
_entity.pdbx_description
1 polymer ?
#
loop_
_entity_poly.entity_id
_entity_poly.type
_entity_poly.pdbx_seq_one_letter_code
_entity_poly.pdbx_strand_id
1 'polypeptide(L)'
;MDKLPDFGRSIDEVLFPTFAAYEDLLKAKEIDIRSARRETHTYGPNPRHVLDVYFPDSQPPTTQTVLIFIHGGGFKSGARVNETYAGGLIFGNIGRYFTSKFGVTVIVPDYRLLSHGARYPSGGEDIKFVVDWVKESLASREGYENINLVLLGNSAGGVHVTTFLFDPAFESAREEILKPGAGVRLQGATCLGTPFHWGDVDDEDIRTYLRDEIFANSPIGKLQEAAKPGSTARLPDIKLLILISEFDPQFLFETAEEFKQIWQGGDIKIQVLKGHNHISPQLGLGTGIEREEAWGVLVADFLKSCDDCCENYDVGRVYVKGATSFSIRAAPPHPQYHIPSLGHTLQFTTNSAHCVNKVVLVGKMKFAYLISLPFVSQAQAVLEVIQAATPPRLDLGWPTCRQHVFTHDFGNSYGSPYVGYYNPPSDCVYTTTIFNLSVVSRGRQYDRLATLWLGDIEVWRTSTAMPTQTGIHWSFQKDMTVWDTLLRSRDPPKIIFELNNVIDGDRYTGLFNVTLEALYFDDIYESDGGLHPADHIYAISTRSSSSNTTSLFSLPEDSGAVNLTLPRNTMTAVVSIMASGNAAEEFWFTNVPTEYINTFPGNEGWLYGYSPFREVQLLIDDQLAGVSWPFPILFTGGVDPGAWRPIVGIDTYELPSFEIDMTPWVGLLTDGEPHTFTLRVVGYDAVAKDNIGPVGENWWVSGSVFVWLDNASEQTTTQGFESETPPPVFDFQPTLGTYTAENGTTTNTSFYYSLSATRVLNIASKITSGGRNRTVSWSQNVSYSNIQNMTDLAFNQSLAMISSGSHSSSASDIVSHYTYPMNLFSAYKVQSEGATTNPGSVLCLVDRSKLTDGISILPFLTGTSIGSETLNTRQNVTSNYHWNSTIVEGTAGLDTMDGEVWFSSSSSPGSERGVRTYHHYAKEKDDVLLVDEEGLVMIPVPSTEPLPIVEGEPEV
;
A
#
# COMPACT_ATOMS: atom_id res chain seq x y z
N MET A 1 2.85 -18.81 18.37
CA MET A 1 2.98 -17.35 18.16
C MET A 1 4.21 -16.91 17.38
N ASP A 2 5.45 -17.38 17.62
CA ASP A 2 6.64 -16.80 16.95
C ASP A 2 6.63 -16.84 15.40
N LYS A 3 5.93 -17.80 14.80
CA LYS A 3 5.78 -17.95 13.33
C LYS A 3 4.58 -17.20 12.74
N LEU A 4 3.76 -16.56 13.58
CA LEU A 4 2.52 -15.92 13.13
C LEU A 4 2.71 -14.56 12.42
N PRO A 5 3.75 -13.76 12.70
CA PRO A 5 4.06 -12.58 11.87
C PRO A 5 4.30 -12.97 10.41
N ASP A 6 4.99 -14.08 10.17
CA ASP A 6 5.40 -14.59 8.85
C ASP A 6 4.21 -15.05 7.97
N PHE A 7 2.98 -15.07 8.49
CA PHE A 7 1.80 -15.59 7.80
C PHE A 7 0.90 -14.50 7.17
N GLY A 8 1.31 -13.23 7.24
CA GLY A 8 0.52 -12.10 6.76
C GLY A 8 -0.56 -11.65 7.75
N ARG A 9 -1.50 -10.83 7.27
CA ARG A 9 -2.58 -10.24 8.09
C ARG A 9 -3.97 -10.47 7.52
N SER A 10 -4.13 -10.91 6.27
CA SER A 10 -5.44 -11.28 5.73
C SER A 10 -5.97 -12.55 6.39
N ILE A 11 -7.29 -12.62 6.58
CA ILE A 11 -7.95 -13.77 7.22
C ILE A 11 -7.72 -15.06 6.42
N ASP A 12 -7.72 -14.96 5.08
CA ASP A 12 -7.55 -16.12 4.20
C ASP A 12 -6.08 -16.59 4.14
N GLU A 13 -5.12 -15.65 4.14
CA GLU A 13 -3.67 -15.95 4.21
C GLU A 13 -3.33 -16.74 5.47
N VAL A 14 -3.74 -16.23 6.64
CA VAL A 14 -3.34 -16.82 7.92
C VAL A 14 -4.05 -18.13 8.22
N LEU A 15 -5.16 -18.47 7.55
CA LEU A 15 -6.07 -19.55 7.92
C LEU A 15 -5.36 -20.92 8.02
N PHE A 16 -4.95 -21.47 6.88
CA PHE A 16 -4.30 -22.77 6.81
C PHE A 16 -2.94 -22.84 7.53
N PRO A 17 -2.00 -21.89 7.36
CA PRO A 17 -0.70 -21.97 8.05
C PRO A 17 -0.84 -21.86 9.56
N THR A 18 -1.82 -21.11 10.08
CA THR A 18 -2.09 -21.05 11.53
C THR A 18 -2.66 -22.38 12.04
N PHE A 19 -3.61 -23.01 11.33
CA PHE A 19 -4.08 -24.35 11.73
C PHE A 19 -2.92 -25.37 11.76
N ALA A 20 -2.05 -25.37 10.75
CA ALA A 20 -0.89 -26.26 10.70
C ALA A 20 0.11 -25.98 11.84
N ALA A 21 0.36 -24.71 12.17
CA ALA A 21 1.29 -24.32 13.23
C ALA A 21 0.84 -24.75 14.64
N TYR A 22 -0.47 -24.88 14.87
CA TYR A 22 -1.05 -25.29 16.16
C TYR A 22 -1.43 -26.77 16.23
N GLU A 23 -1.43 -27.51 15.12
CA GLU A 23 -1.93 -28.89 15.07
C GLU A 23 -1.22 -29.83 16.05
N ASP A 24 0.12 -29.86 16.03
CA ASP A 24 0.91 -30.71 16.93
C ASP A 24 0.83 -30.26 18.40
N LEU A 25 0.66 -28.95 18.65
CA LEU A 25 0.50 -28.39 20.00
C LEU A 25 -0.82 -28.86 20.63
N LEU A 26 -1.91 -28.87 19.85
CA LEU A 26 -3.21 -29.36 20.29
C LEU A 26 -3.22 -30.89 20.42
N LYS A 27 -2.63 -31.64 19.48
CA LYS A 27 -2.49 -33.10 19.57
C LYS A 27 -1.67 -33.53 20.79
N ALA A 28 -0.61 -32.81 21.15
CA ALA A 28 0.15 -33.06 22.38
C ALA A 28 -0.68 -32.89 23.67
N LYS A 29 -1.87 -32.30 23.59
CA LYS A 29 -2.83 -32.08 24.69
C LYS A 29 -4.11 -32.90 24.54
N GLU A 30 -4.20 -33.77 23.53
CA GLU A 30 -5.39 -34.57 23.21
C GLU A 30 -6.01 -35.27 24.43
N ILE A 31 -5.18 -35.92 25.26
CA ILE A 31 -5.65 -36.66 26.44
C ILE A 31 -6.33 -35.74 27.46
N ASP A 32 -5.80 -34.54 27.71
CA ASP A 32 -6.39 -33.58 28.64
C ASP A 32 -7.63 -32.91 28.03
N ILE A 33 -7.57 -32.49 26.77
CA ILE A 33 -8.70 -31.90 26.04
C ILE A 33 -9.90 -32.86 26.02
N ARG A 34 -9.68 -34.14 25.67
CA ARG A 34 -10.74 -35.16 25.65
C ARG A 34 -11.15 -35.66 27.04
N SER A 35 -10.41 -35.33 28.10
CA SER A 35 -10.82 -35.67 29.49
C SER A 35 -11.96 -34.77 30.01
N ALA A 36 -12.22 -33.63 29.35
CA ALA A 36 -13.28 -32.71 29.73
C ALA A 36 -14.64 -33.42 29.78
N ARG A 37 -15.37 -33.24 30.89
CA ARG A 37 -16.75 -33.73 31.02
C ARG A 37 -17.64 -32.98 30.02
N ARG A 38 -18.05 -33.66 28.96
CA ARG A 38 -18.87 -33.10 27.87
C ARG A 38 -20.18 -33.85 27.68
N GLU A 39 -21.28 -33.12 27.48
CA GLU A 39 -22.59 -33.65 27.10
C GLU A 39 -23.12 -32.93 25.86
N THR A 40 -23.66 -33.67 24.88
CA THR A 40 -24.19 -33.11 23.61
C THR A 40 -25.71 -33.08 23.64
N HIS A 41 -26.32 -31.95 23.27
CA HIS A 41 -27.77 -31.73 23.31
C HIS A 41 -28.28 -31.10 22.01
N THR A 42 -29.58 -31.26 21.73
CA THR A 42 -30.27 -30.50 20.66
C THR A 42 -30.98 -29.30 21.28
N TYR A 43 -30.86 -28.14 20.66
CA TYR A 43 -31.36 -26.87 21.21
C TYR A 43 -32.43 -26.18 20.34
N GLY A 44 -32.74 -26.71 19.14
CA GLY A 44 -33.74 -26.12 18.26
C GLY A 44 -34.07 -26.96 17.02
N PRO A 45 -34.85 -26.41 16.07
CA PRO A 45 -35.51 -27.20 15.02
C PRO A 45 -34.65 -27.52 13.78
N ASN A 46 -33.51 -26.85 13.57
CA ASN A 46 -32.64 -27.15 12.42
C ASN A 46 -31.73 -28.36 12.73
N PRO A 47 -31.35 -29.20 11.75
CA PRO A 47 -30.38 -30.29 11.96
C PRO A 47 -29.03 -29.85 12.53
N ARG A 48 -28.62 -28.58 12.33
CA ARG A 48 -27.43 -27.98 12.96
C ARG A 48 -27.65 -27.44 14.37
N HIS A 49 -28.87 -27.45 14.94
CA HIS A 49 -29.08 -26.92 16.30
C HIS A 49 -28.69 -27.96 17.36
N VAL A 50 -27.39 -28.26 17.39
CA VAL A 50 -26.72 -29.17 18.32
C VAL A 50 -25.66 -28.39 19.08
N LEU A 51 -25.54 -28.60 20.39
CA LEU A 51 -24.53 -27.97 21.22
C LEU A 51 -23.79 -28.98 22.09
N ASP A 52 -22.54 -28.67 22.41
CA ASP A 52 -21.76 -29.37 23.43
C ASP A 52 -21.65 -28.50 24.69
N VAL A 53 -21.94 -29.08 25.85
CA VAL A 53 -21.75 -28.46 27.16
C VAL A 53 -20.56 -29.11 27.86
N TYR A 54 -19.58 -28.30 28.21
CA TYR A 54 -18.39 -28.67 28.97
C TYR A 54 -18.56 -28.23 30.42
N PHE A 55 -18.44 -29.19 31.34
CA PHE A 55 -18.66 -28.99 32.77
C PHE A 55 -17.34 -28.88 33.54
N PRO A 56 -17.29 -28.08 34.64
CA PRO A 56 -16.19 -28.11 35.60
C PRO A 56 -15.95 -29.50 36.21
N ASP A 57 -14.70 -29.76 36.61
CA ASP A 57 -14.30 -31.02 37.26
C ASP A 57 -14.88 -31.16 38.68
N SER A 58 -15.15 -30.03 39.35
CA SER A 58 -15.88 -29.95 40.62
C SER A 58 -17.39 -29.76 40.39
N GLN A 59 -18.22 -30.19 41.35
CA GLN A 59 -19.66 -29.92 41.30
C GLN A 59 -19.92 -28.40 41.35
N PRO A 60 -20.74 -27.83 40.44
CA PRO A 60 -20.94 -26.39 40.37
C PRO A 60 -21.72 -25.86 41.59
N PRO A 61 -21.42 -24.64 42.06
CA PRO A 61 -22.19 -23.93 43.09
C PRO A 61 -23.58 -23.52 42.58
N THR A 62 -24.49 -23.19 43.51
CA THR A 62 -25.87 -22.73 43.24
C THR A 62 -25.98 -21.47 42.35
N THR A 63 -24.88 -20.73 42.19
CA THR A 63 -24.74 -19.65 41.22
C THR A 63 -23.54 -19.94 40.33
N GLN A 64 -23.76 -20.25 39.06
CA GLN A 64 -22.73 -20.75 38.14
C GLN A 64 -22.58 -19.84 36.91
N THR A 65 -21.34 -19.46 36.60
CA THR A 65 -21.01 -18.71 35.38
C THR A 65 -21.03 -19.65 34.17
N VAL A 66 -21.77 -19.28 33.13
CA VAL A 66 -21.92 -20.03 31.88
C VAL A 66 -21.47 -19.15 30.71
N LEU A 67 -20.48 -19.62 29.96
CA LEU A 67 -19.94 -18.98 28.78
C LEU A 67 -20.47 -19.69 27.52
N ILE A 68 -21.24 -18.99 26.68
CA ILE A 68 -21.61 -19.50 25.35
C ILE A 68 -20.56 -18.99 24.35
N PHE A 69 -19.75 -19.89 23.79
CA PHE A 69 -18.76 -19.60 22.76
C PHE A 69 -19.32 -19.89 21.36
N ILE A 70 -19.53 -18.84 20.55
CA ILE A 70 -19.99 -18.92 19.16
C ILE A 70 -18.76 -18.83 18.23
N HIS A 71 -18.52 -19.88 17.47
CA HIS A 71 -17.35 -19.98 16.59
C HIS A 71 -17.42 -19.05 15.37
N GLY A 72 -16.25 -18.72 14.80
CA GLY A 72 -16.15 -18.04 13.49
C GLY A 72 -16.35 -18.99 12.30
N GLY A 73 -15.94 -18.53 11.11
CA GLY A 73 -16.00 -19.33 9.87
C GLY A 73 -16.68 -18.65 8.67
N GLY A 74 -16.81 -17.32 8.68
CA GLY A 74 -17.29 -16.53 7.55
C GLY A 74 -18.70 -16.87 7.07
N PHE A 75 -19.61 -17.23 7.98
CA PHE A 75 -20.99 -17.71 7.72
C PHE A 75 -21.12 -19.02 6.90
N LYS A 76 -20.10 -19.42 6.14
CA LYS A 76 -20.08 -20.61 5.26
C LYS A 76 -19.53 -21.88 5.90
N SER A 77 -18.72 -21.77 6.95
CA SER A 77 -17.95 -22.89 7.52
C SER A 77 -17.95 -22.92 9.06
N GLY A 78 -17.42 -24.00 9.63
CA GLY A 78 -17.30 -24.21 11.07
C GLY A 78 -18.23 -25.30 11.64
N ALA A 79 -17.84 -25.87 12.77
CA ALA A 79 -18.65 -26.79 13.57
C ALA A 79 -18.09 -26.88 15.00
N ARG A 80 -18.92 -27.17 16.00
CA ARG A 80 -18.51 -27.37 17.41
C ARG A 80 -17.46 -28.48 17.60
N VAL A 81 -17.43 -29.44 16.67
CA VAL A 81 -16.39 -30.47 16.51
C VAL A 81 -16.09 -30.58 15.03
N ASN A 82 -14.83 -30.35 14.65
CA ASN A 82 -14.38 -30.45 13.26
C ASN A 82 -13.18 -31.41 13.15
N GLU A 83 -13.46 -32.65 12.73
CA GLU A 83 -12.46 -33.72 12.59
C GLU A 83 -11.36 -33.41 11.55
N THR A 84 -11.59 -32.47 10.63
CA THR A 84 -10.62 -32.09 9.58
C THR A 84 -9.35 -31.46 10.14
N TYR A 85 -9.41 -30.80 11.31
CA TYR A 85 -8.28 -30.09 11.89
C TYR A 85 -7.97 -30.60 13.29
N ALA A 86 -6.70 -30.90 13.56
CA ALA A 86 -6.20 -31.41 14.85
C ALA A 86 -7.03 -32.57 15.44
N GLY A 87 -7.68 -33.40 14.61
CA GLY A 87 -8.51 -34.53 15.05
C GLY A 87 -9.72 -34.13 15.91
N GLY A 88 -10.39 -33.02 15.61
CA GLY A 88 -11.61 -32.63 16.32
C GLY A 88 -11.39 -32.07 17.73
N LEU A 89 -10.16 -31.63 18.06
CA LEU A 89 -9.80 -31.07 19.36
C LEU A 89 -10.15 -29.57 19.51
N ILE A 90 -10.35 -28.88 18.39
CA ILE A 90 -10.66 -27.44 18.35
C ILE A 90 -12.05 -27.17 18.94
N PHE A 91 -12.17 -26.06 19.67
CA PHE A 91 -13.27 -25.68 20.57
C PHE A 91 -13.44 -26.59 21.79
N GLY A 92 -13.12 -27.88 21.69
CA GLY A 92 -12.93 -28.76 22.86
C GLY A 92 -11.80 -28.27 23.77
N ASN A 93 -10.72 -27.74 23.18
CA ASN A 93 -9.63 -27.09 23.90
C ASN A 93 -10.09 -25.85 24.69
N ILE A 94 -10.96 -25.02 24.12
CA ILE A 94 -11.57 -23.85 24.79
C ILE A 94 -12.46 -24.32 25.95
N GLY A 95 -13.32 -25.32 25.71
CA GLY A 95 -14.17 -25.93 26.72
C GLY A 95 -13.37 -26.45 27.91
N ARG A 96 -12.33 -27.26 27.66
CA ARG A 96 -11.42 -27.78 28.70
C ARG A 96 -10.67 -26.67 29.43
N TYR A 97 -10.18 -25.66 28.73
CA TYR A 97 -9.39 -24.58 29.31
C TYR A 97 -10.18 -23.80 30.37
N PHE A 98 -11.40 -23.36 30.06
CA PHE A 98 -12.22 -22.58 30.99
C PHE A 98 -12.83 -23.41 32.12
N THR A 99 -13.25 -24.66 31.87
CA THR A 99 -13.79 -25.54 32.92
C THR A 99 -12.73 -25.94 33.95
N SER A 100 -11.51 -26.25 33.50
CA SER A 100 -10.42 -26.71 34.38
C SER A 100 -9.71 -25.58 35.12
N LYS A 101 -9.45 -24.43 34.48
CA LYS A 101 -8.70 -23.33 35.10
C LYS A 101 -9.56 -22.35 35.90
N PHE A 102 -10.83 -22.19 35.54
CA PHE A 102 -11.69 -21.14 36.08
C PHE A 102 -13.04 -21.63 36.63
N GLY A 103 -13.35 -22.92 36.51
CA GLY A 103 -14.64 -23.46 36.98
C GLY A 103 -15.86 -22.94 36.20
N VAL A 104 -15.64 -22.38 35.00
CA VAL A 104 -16.70 -21.84 34.14
C VAL A 104 -17.28 -22.95 33.29
N THR A 105 -18.60 -23.03 33.19
CA THR A 105 -19.28 -23.97 32.30
C THR A 105 -19.28 -23.38 30.89
N VAL A 106 -18.89 -24.15 29.88
CA VAL A 106 -18.78 -23.66 28.49
C VAL A 106 -19.78 -24.37 27.59
N ILE A 107 -20.48 -23.61 26.75
CA ILE A 107 -21.39 -24.11 25.73
C ILE A 107 -20.83 -23.76 24.35
N VAL A 108 -20.70 -24.75 23.47
CA VAL A 108 -20.28 -24.57 22.07
C VAL A 108 -21.39 -25.10 21.15
N PRO A 109 -22.23 -24.23 20.57
CA PRO A 109 -23.26 -24.61 19.62
C PRO A 109 -22.74 -24.64 18.18
N ASP A 110 -23.22 -25.60 17.40
CA ASP A 110 -23.34 -25.46 15.95
C ASP A 110 -24.49 -24.46 15.66
N TYR A 111 -24.31 -23.53 14.72
CA TYR A 111 -25.37 -22.64 14.22
C TYR A 111 -25.61 -22.84 12.71
N ARG A 112 -26.64 -22.22 12.12
CA ARG A 112 -26.94 -22.32 10.68
C ARG A 112 -25.85 -21.64 9.85
N LEU A 113 -25.30 -22.37 8.89
CA LEU A 113 -24.40 -21.83 7.86
C LEU A 113 -25.17 -21.46 6.59
N LEU A 114 -24.56 -20.70 5.67
CA LEU A 114 -25.18 -20.32 4.38
C LEU A 114 -25.73 -21.54 3.61
N SER A 115 -24.95 -22.63 3.57
CA SER A 115 -25.34 -23.95 3.01
C SER A 115 -26.57 -24.60 3.65
N HIS A 116 -27.02 -24.09 4.81
CA HIS A 116 -28.19 -24.53 5.57
C HIS A 116 -29.31 -23.48 5.59
N GLY A 117 -29.22 -22.47 4.70
CA GLY A 117 -30.22 -21.40 4.56
C GLY A 117 -30.07 -20.26 5.57
N ALA A 118 -28.88 -20.08 6.16
CA ALA A 118 -28.60 -18.91 6.99
C ALA A 118 -28.69 -17.61 6.18
N ARG A 119 -29.26 -16.59 6.80
CA ARG A 119 -29.40 -15.22 6.31
C ARG A 119 -29.84 -14.36 7.49
N TYR A 120 -29.44 -13.11 7.53
CA TYR A 120 -29.80 -12.18 8.59
C TYR A 120 -31.33 -12.15 8.83
N PRO A 121 -31.81 -12.24 10.09
CA PRO A 121 -31.07 -12.26 11.36
C PRO A 121 -30.81 -13.66 11.94
N SER A 122 -30.70 -14.72 11.12
CA SER A 122 -30.72 -16.13 11.58
C SER A 122 -29.71 -16.49 12.66
N GLY A 123 -28.51 -15.90 12.66
CA GLY A 123 -27.54 -16.13 13.73
C GLY A 123 -28.00 -15.63 15.11
N GLY A 124 -28.79 -14.56 15.16
CA GLY A 124 -29.43 -14.07 16.39
C GLY A 124 -30.58 -14.98 16.85
N GLU A 125 -31.34 -15.55 15.91
CA GLU A 125 -32.34 -16.59 16.19
C GLU A 125 -31.70 -17.84 16.79
N ASP A 126 -30.54 -18.26 16.26
CA ASP A 126 -29.81 -19.45 16.75
C ASP A 126 -29.31 -19.24 18.18
N ILE A 127 -28.72 -18.07 18.48
CA ILE A 127 -28.33 -17.71 19.84
C ILE A 127 -29.55 -17.65 20.77
N LYS A 128 -30.69 -17.12 20.31
CA LYS A 128 -31.93 -17.13 21.10
C LYS A 128 -32.34 -18.56 21.47
N PHE A 129 -32.30 -19.51 20.55
CA PHE A 129 -32.60 -20.92 20.85
C PHE A 129 -31.60 -21.53 21.86
N VAL A 130 -30.30 -21.20 21.79
CA VAL A 130 -29.32 -21.64 22.81
C VAL A 130 -29.64 -21.05 24.18
N VAL A 131 -30.02 -19.77 24.25
CA VAL A 131 -30.44 -19.10 25.49
C VAL A 131 -31.72 -19.72 26.08
N ASP A 132 -32.71 -20.02 25.23
CA ASP A 132 -33.94 -20.73 25.65
C ASP A 132 -33.59 -22.11 26.22
N TRP A 133 -32.71 -22.86 25.55
CA TRP A 133 -32.22 -24.16 26.04
C TRP A 133 -31.50 -24.05 27.39
N VAL A 134 -30.71 -23.00 27.62
CA VAL A 134 -30.09 -22.74 28.93
C VAL A 134 -31.15 -22.51 30.02
N LYS A 135 -32.20 -21.73 29.73
CA LYS A 135 -33.29 -21.44 30.67
C LYS A 135 -34.17 -22.67 30.97
N GLU A 136 -34.44 -23.49 29.98
CA GLU A 136 -35.38 -24.62 30.09
C GLU A 136 -34.69 -25.91 30.56
N SER A 137 -33.48 -26.18 30.06
CA SER A 137 -32.74 -27.42 30.32
C SER A 137 -31.65 -27.23 31.36
N LEU A 138 -30.70 -26.31 31.15
CA LEU A 138 -29.54 -26.19 32.03
C LEU A 138 -29.92 -25.67 33.43
N ALA A 139 -30.76 -24.64 33.52
CA ALA A 139 -31.22 -24.07 34.80
C ALA A 139 -32.14 -25.02 35.62
N SER A 140 -32.56 -26.16 35.05
CA SER A 140 -33.30 -27.22 35.78
C SER A 140 -32.38 -28.21 36.52
N ARG A 141 -31.06 -28.09 36.31
CA ARG A 141 -30.04 -29.00 36.84
C ARG A 141 -29.53 -28.52 38.20
N GLU A 142 -29.24 -29.47 39.09
CA GLU A 142 -28.60 -29.21 40.38
C GLU A 142 -27.28 -28.45 40.20
N GLY A 143 -27.12 -27.32 40.91
CA GLY A 143 -25.97 -26.41 40.77
C GLY A 143 -26.05 -25.45 39.58
N TYR A 144 -27.24 -25.21 39.04
CA TYR A 144 -27.52 -24.21 38.00
C TYR A 144 -28.77 -23.37 38.31
N GLU A 145 -29.17 -23.30 39.58
CA GLU A 145 -30.38 -22.60 40.02
C GLU A 145 -30.32 -21.08 39.74
N ASN A 146 -29.10 -20.52 39.68
CA ASN A 146 -28.83 -19.18 39.16
C ASN A 146 -27.67 -19.24 38.17
N ILE A 147 -27.85 -18.72 36.96
CA ILE A 147 -26.84 -18.71 35.90
C ILE A 147 -26.40 -17.29 35.59
N ASN A 148 -25.10 -17.03 35.73
CA ASN A 148 -24.45 -15.81 35.24
C ASN A 148 -23.96 -16.05 33.81
N LEU A 149 -24.77 -15.62 32.84
CA LEU A 149 -24.57 -15.90 31.43
C LEU A 149 -23.68 -14.83 30.77
N VAL A 150 -22.68 -15.27 30.02
CA VAL A 150 -21.85 -14.43 29.16
C VAL A 150 -21.75 -15.05 27.76
N LEU A 151 -21.82 -14.19 26.74
CA LEU A 151 -21.64 -14.59 25.34
C LEU A 151 -20.21 -14.28 24.90
N LEU A 152 -19.60 -15.13 24.08
CA LEU A 152 -18.34 -14.84 23.38
C LEU A 152 -18.50 -15.25 21.92
N GLY A 153 -18.46 -14.29 21.01
CA GLY A 153 -18.47 -14.55 19.58
C GLY A 153 -17.12 -14.27 18.95
N ASN A 154 -16.61 -15.21 18.14
CA ASN A 154 -15.43 -15.01 17.33
C ASN A 154 -15.81 -14.72 15.87
N SER A 155 -15.25 -13.67 15.25
CA SER A 155 -15.47 -13.34 13.84
C SER A 155 -16.97 -13.29 13.49
N ALA A 156 -17.43 -14.08 12.51
CA ALA A 156 -18.85 -14.28 12.18
C ALA A 156 -19.75 -14.61 13.40
N GLY A 157 -19.25 -15.35 14.39
CA GLY A 157 -19.96 -15.61 15.64
C GLY A 157 -20.17 -14.37 16.50
N GLY A 158 -19.26 -13.38 16.43
CA GLY A 158 -19.44 -12.06 17.03
C GLY A 158 -20.55 -11.25 16.36
N VAL A 159 -20.69 -11.36 15.04
CA VAL A 159 -21.81 -10.79 14.28
C VAL A 159 -23.15 -11.41 14.73
N HIS A 160 -23.17 -12.72 15.02
CA HIS A 160 -24.35 -13.38 15.57
C HIS A 160 -24.69 -12.89 17.00
N VAL A 161 -23.68 -12.81 17.88
CA VAL A 161 -23.84 -12.29 19.25
C VAL A 161 -24.41 -10.87 19.23
N THR A 162 -23.80 -9.97 18.46
CA THR A 162 -24.27 -8.59 18.31
C THR A 162 -25.64 -8.49 17.64
N THR A 163 -25.99 -9.37 16.68
CA THR A 163 -27.35 -9.48 16.14
C THR A 163 -28.38 -9.81 17.23
N PHE A 164 -28.12 -10.82 18.08
CA PHE A 164 -28.99 -11.14 19.21
C PHE A 164 -29.08 -10.00 20.23
N LEU A 165 -27.96 -9.31 20.49
CA LEU A 165 -27.88 -8.22 21.46
C LEU A 165 -28.57 -6.93 21.01
N PHE A 166 -28.54 -6.58 19.73
CA PHE A 166 -28.93 -5.24 19.26
C PHE A 166 -30.16 -5.21 18.35
N ASP A 167 -30.44 -6.26 17.55
CA ASP A 167 -31.60 -6.21 16.67
C ASP A 167 -32.92 -6.20 17.48
N PRO A 168 -33.89 -5.32 17.17
CA PRO A 168 -35.15 -5.22 17.91
C PRO A 168 -35.97 -6.51 17.96
N ALA A 169 -35.83 -7.42 16.98
CA ALA A 169 -36.56 -8.69 16.95
C ALA A 169 -36.29 -9.59 18.17
N PHE A 170 -35.15 -9.41 18.84
CA PHE A 170 -34.78 -10.18 20.04
C PHE A 170 -34.99 -9.42 21.36
N GLU A 171 -35.47 -8.17 21.34
CA GLU A 171 -35.61 -7.33 22.55
C GLU A 171 -36.44 -8.01 23.64
N SER A 172 -37.56 -8.64 23.27
CA SER A 172 -38.39 -9.39 24.23
C SER A 172 -37.66 -10.58 24.87
N ALA A 173 -36.80 -11.27 24.12
CA ALA A 173 -36.01 -12.40 24.65
C ALA A 173 -34.86 -11.92 25.54
N ARG A 174 -34.23 -10.79 25.21
CA ARG A 174 -33.20 -10.14 26.06
C ARG A 174 -33.79 -9.66 27.38
N GLU A 175 -34.96 -9.03 27.34
CA GLU A 175 -35.67 -8.54 28.52
C GLU A 175 -35.99 -9.64 29.54
N GLU A 176 -36.08 -10.91 29.16
CA GLU A 176 -36.25 -12.03 30.10
C GLU A 176 -34.96 -12.40 30.86
N ILE A 177 -33.78 -12.10 30.30
CA ILE A 177 -32.46 -12.46 30.85
C ILE A 177 -31.66 -11.26 31.37
N LEU A 178 -32.11 -10.02 31.16
CA LEU A 178 -31.48 -8.82 31.72
C LEU A 178 -32.02 -8.46 33.11
N LYS A 179 -33.17 -9.02 33.51
CA LYS A 179 -33.86 -8.67 34.76
C LYS A 179 -33.14 -9.23 36.01
N PRO A 180 -32.91 -8.41 37.05
CA PRO A 180 -32.46 -8.90 38.35
C PRO A 180 -33.43 -9.95 38.91
N GLY A 181 -32.89 -11.06 39.43
CA GLY A 181 -33.69 -12.17 39.99
C GLY A 181 -34.21 -13.18 38.95
N ALA A 182 -33.86 -13.04 37.67
CA ALA A 182 -34.02 -14.14 36.71
C ALA A 182 -33.04 -15.28 37.03
N GLY A 183 -33.49 -16.55 36.96
CA GLY A 183 -32.63 -17.72 37.17
C GLY A 183 -31.54 -17.88 36.09
N VAL A 184 -31.63 -17.13 34.98
CA VAL A 184 -30.56 -16.95 34.00
C VAL A 184 -30.44 -15.45 33.74
N ARG A 185 -29.27 -14.88 34.03
CA ARG A 185 -28.97 -13.45 33.85
C ARG A 185 -27.82 -13.26 32.87
N LEU A 186 -28.07 -12.58 31.75
CA LEU A 186 -27.01 -12.08 30.87
C LEU A 186 -26.31 -10.90 31.55
N GLN A 187 -24.99 -10.98 31.71
CA GLN A 187 -24.20 -9.93 32.38
C GLN A 187 -23.20 -9.22 31.45
N GLY A 188 -22.75 -9.90 30.40
CA GLY A 188 -21.74 -9.35 29.48
C GLY A 188 -21.64 -10.12 28.17
N ALA A 189 -20.90 -9.54 27.23
CA ALA A 189 -20.51 -10.21 26.00
C ALA A 189 -19.10 -9.83 25.54
N THR A 190 -18.44 -10.77 24.87
CA THR A 190 -17.09 -10.63 24.32
C THR A 190 -17.13 -10.81 22.80
N CYS A 191 -16.52 -9.88 22.06
CA CYS A 191 -16.39 -9.91 20.60
C CYS A 191 -14.92 -10.07 20.23
N LEU A 192 -14.53 -11.24 19.71
CA LEU A 192 -13.14 -11.60 19.40
C LEU A 192 -12.90 -11.57 17.88
N GLY A 193 -12.09 -10.63 17.39
CA GLY A 193 -11.84 -10.43 15.96
C GLY A 193 -13.13 -10.20 15.17
N THR A 194 -14.09 -9.47 15.75
CA THR A 194 -15.44 -9.32 15.18
C THR A 194 -15.50 -8.13 14.22
N PRO A 195 -15.90 -8.32 12.95
CA PRO A 195 -16.19 -7.20 12.06
C PRO A 195 -17.51 -6.54 12.47
N PHE A 196 -17.49 -5.23 12.75
CA PHE A 196 -18.70 -4.49 13.17
C PHE A 196 -19.44 -3.81 12.00
N HIS A 197 -18.78 -3.64 10.85
CA HIS A 197 -19.36 -3.46 9.51
C HIS A 197 -18.28 -3.80 8.47
N TRP A 198 -18.58 -3.63 7.19
CA TRP A 198 -17.67 -3.93 6.07
C TRP A 198 -17.56 -2.77 5.06
N GLY A 199 -18.02 -1.57 5.41
CA GLY A 199 -18.10 -0.44 4.48
C GLY A 199 -18.79 -0.81 3.16
N ASP A 200 -18.14 -0.52 2.05
CA ASP A 200 -18.56 -0.85 0.68
C ASP A 200 -17.91 -2.14 0.11
N VAL A 201 -17.38 -3.03 0.95
CA VAL A 201 -16.73 -4.29 0.51
C VAL A 201 -17.74 -5.22 -0.16
N ASP A 202 -17.53 -5.51 -1.44
CA ASP A 202 -18.42 -6.36 -2.26
C ASP A 202 -18.11 -7.86 -2.18
N ASP A 203 -18.35 -8.48 -1.03
CA ASP A 203 -18.19 -9.92 -0.83
C ASP A 203 -19.51 -10.69 -1.02
N GLU A 204 -19.45 -11.86 -1.68
CA GLU A 204 -20.65 -12.66 -2.00
C GLU A 204 -21.26 -13.38 -0.77
N ASP A 205 -20.45 -13.88 0.16
CA ASP A 205 -20.94 -14.55 1.37
C ASP A 205 -21.57 -13.53 2.34
N ILE A 206 -20.95 -12.35 2.47
CA ILE A 206 -21.44 -11.22 3.27
C ILE A 206 -22.75 -10.69 2.68
N ARG A 207 -22.84 -10.48 1.35
CA ARG A 207 -24.11 -10.16 0.67
C ARG A 207 -25.16 -11.25 0.87
N THR A 208 -24.80 -12.52 0.74
CA THR A 208 -25.75 -13.64 0.90
C THR A 208 -26.28 -13.72 2.33
N TYR A 209 -25.43 -13.46 3.35
CA TYR A 209 -25.86 -13.43 4.74
C TYR A 209 -26.64 -12.16 5.08
N LEU A 210 -26.08 -10.96 4.89
CA LEU A 210 -26.66 -9.69 5.33
C LEU A 210 -27.75 -9.13 4.39
N ARG A 211 -27.86 -9.68 3.17
CA ARG A 211 -28.72 -9.23 2.08
C ARG A 211 -28.34 -7.83 1.58
N ASP A 212 -29.15 -7.27 0.69
CA ASP A 212 -28.90 -6.00 0.00
C ASP A 212 -28.68 -4.78 0.94
N GLU A 213 -29.06 -4.91 2.21
CA GLU A 213 -28.88 -3.89 3.26
C GLU A 213 -27.66 -4.20 4.16
N ILE A 214 -26.50 -4.50 3.56
CA ILE A 214 -25.25 -4.93 4.23
C ILE A 214 -24.94 -4.08 5.47
N PHE A 215 -24.84 -2.75 5.30
CA PHE A 215 -24.50 -1.85 6.39
C PHE A 215 -25.60 -1.79 7.45
N ALA A 216 -26.88 -1.71 7.08
CA ALA A 216 -27.97 -1.60 8.05
C ALA A 216 -28.13 -2.87 8.91
N ASN A 217 -27.83 -4.04 8.34
CA ASN A 217 -27.84 -5.33 9.04
C ASN A 217 -26.51 -5.66 9.74
N SER A 218 -25.49 -4.80 9.62
CA SER A 218 -24.24 -4.92 10.36
C SER A 218 -24.41 -4.57 11.85
N PRO A 219 -23.50 -5.02 12.73
CA PRO A 219 -23.50 -4.64 14.15
C PRO A 219 -23.56 -3.12 14.39
N ILE A 220 -22.81 -2.32 13.63
CA ILE A 220 -22.86 -0.84 13.72
C ILE A 220 -24.17 -0.29 13.17
N GLY A 221 -24.68 -0.79 12.03
CA GLY A 221 -25.95 -0.32 11.48
C GLY A 221 -27.12 -0.49 12.45
N LYS A 222 -27.15 -1.62 13.17
CA LYS A 222 -28.11 -1.91 14.24
C LYS A 222 -27.91 -1.04 15.47
N LEU A 223 -26.67 -0.78 15.85
CA LEU A 223 -26.35 0.10 16.97
C LEU A 223 -26.74 1.56 16.66
N GLN A 224 -26.49 2.05 15.45
CA GLN A 224 -26.95 3.35 14.97
C GLN A 224 -28.48 3.42 14.87
N GLU A 225 -29.16 2.34 14.47
CA GLU A 225 -30.64 2.25 14.49
C GLU A 225 -31.20 2.42 15.90
N ALA A 226 -30.57 1.80 16.91
CA ALA A 226 -30.95 1.95 18.30
C ALA A 226 -30.61 3.34 18.88
N ALA A 227 -29.51 3.95 18.45
CA ALA A 227 -29.06 5.27 18.92
C ALA A 227 -29.81 6.47 18.32
N LYS A 228 -30.66 6.28 17.30
CA LYS A 228 -31.41 7.36 16.62
C LYS A 228 -32.35 8.10 17.60
N PRO A 229 -32.42 9.45 17.56
CA PRO A 229 -33.38 10.21 18.37
C PRO A 229 -34.83 9.78 18.11
N GLY A 230 -35.52 9.34 19.17
CA GLY A 230 -36.88 8.81 19.09
C GLY A 230 -36.99 7.33 18.75
N SER A 231 -35.88 6.60 18.63
CA SER A 231 -35.89 5.14 18.56
C SER A 231 -36.51 4.54 19.83
N THR A 232 -37.30 3.48 19.66
CA THR A 232 -37.88 2.73 20.78
C THR A 232 -37.06 1.50 21.16
N ALA A 233 -36.05 1.14 20.35
CA ALA A 233 -35.22 -0.03 20.56
C ALA A 233 -34.31 0.15 21.78
N ARG A 234 -34.30 -0.84 22.67
CA ARG A 234 -33.45 -0.81 23.87
C ARG A 234 -32.20 -1.64 23.68
N LEU A 235 -31.05 -0.97 23.80
CA LEU A 235 -29.76 -1.62 23.98
C LEU A 235 -29.70 -2.28 25.37
N PRO A 236 -29.11 -3.48 25.49
CA PRO A 236 -28.92 -4.15 26.77
C PRO A 236 -27.89 -3.38 27.61
N ASP A 237 -28.16 -3.16 28.91
CA ASP A 237 -27.19 -2.64 29.88
C ASP A 237 -26.28 -3.78 30.35
N ILE A 238 -25.17 -3.97 29.64
CA ILE A 238 -24.21 -5.07 29.84
C ILE A 238 -22.77 -4.60 29.63
N LYS A 239 -21.81 -5.33 30.21
CA LYS A 239 -20.40 -5.11 29.93
C LYS A 239 -20.01 -5.71 28.58
N LEU A 240 -19.23 -4.98 27.78
CA LEU A 240 -18.67 -5.44 26.52
C LEU A 240 -17.14 -5.49 26.55
N LEU A 241 -16.57 -6.60 26.11
CA LEU A 241 -15.13 -6.77 25.88
C LEU A 241 -14.89 -7.06 24.40
N ILE A 242 -14.21 -6.15 23.71
CA ILE A 242 -13.76 -6.37 22.34
C ILE A 242 -12.28 -6.78 22.39
N LEU A 243 -11.98 -7.92 21.79
CA LEU A 243 -10.63 -8.46 21.66
C LEU A 243 -10.23 -8.44 20.19
N ILE A 244 -9.08 -7.84 19.89
CA ILE A 244 -8.53 -7.74 18.53
C ILE A 244 -7.10 -8.26 18.57
N SER A 245 -6.69 -9.07 17.62
CA SER A 245 -5.37 -9.69 17.56
C SER A 245 -4.36 -8.69 16.97
N GLU A 246 -3.11 -8.69 17.43
CA GLU A 246 -2.07 -7.76 16.94
C GLU A 246 -1.87 -7.84 15.42
N PHE A 247 -2.03 -9.03 14.83
CA PHE A 247 -1.96 -9.28 13.39
C PHE A 247 -3.35 -9.51 12.75
N ASP A 248 -4.44 -8.96 13.33
CA ASP A 248 -5.72 -8.87 12.62
C ASP A 248 -5.64 -7.86 11.45
N PRO A 249 -6.51 -7.99 10.42
CA PRO A 249 -6.70 -6.97 9.41
C PRO A 249 -7.04 -5.60 10.01
N GLN A 250 -6.57 -4.52 9.38
CA GLN A 250 -6.70 -3.16 9.92
C GLN A 250 -8.16 -2.72 10.13
N PHE A 251 -9.08 -3.09 9.24
CA PHE A 251 -10.50 -2.75 9.35
C PHE A 251 -11.17 -3.28 10.65
N LEU A 252 -10.66 -4.37 11.25
CA LEU A 252 -11.18 -4.87 12.52
C LEU A 252 -10.87 -3.92 13.70
N PHE A 253 -9.77 -3.16 13.63
CA PHE A 253 -9.45 -2.11 14.60
C PHE A 253 -10.37 -0.88 14.42
N GLU A 254 -10.55 -0.46 13.18
CA GLU A 254 -11.37 0.71 12.80
C GLU A 254 -12.84 0.50 13.19
N THR A 255 -13.44 -0.60 12.72
CA THR A 255 -14.86 -0.92 12.99
C THR A 255 -15.12 -1.15 14.48
N ALA A 256 -14.13 -1.59 15.27
CA ALA A 256 -14.25 -1.75 16.71
C ALA A 256 -14.21 -0.43 17.48
N GLU A 257 -13.34 0.51 17.10
CA GLU A 257 -13.30 1.84 17.72
C GLU A 257 -14.53 2.68 17.31
N GLU A 258 -15.03 2.59 16.07
CA GLU A 258 -16.33 3.19 15.69
C GLU A 258 -17.46 2.61 16.55
N PHE A 259 -17.55 1.27 16.66
CA PHE A 259 -18.58 0.61 17.45
C PHE A 259 -18.59 1.12 18.91
N LYS A 260 -17.40 1.28 19.51
CA LYS A 260 -17.23 1.81 20.86
C LYS A 260 -17.62 3.27 21.01
N GLN A 261 -17.49 4.11 19.99
CA GLN A 261 -17.94 5.50 20.01
C GLN A 261 -19.47 5.62 19.99
N ILE A 262 -20.16 4.69 19.32
CA ILE A 262 -21.63 4.67 19.21
C ILE A 262 -22.27 3.93 20.40
N TRP A 263 -21.53 3.06 21.10
CA TRP A 263 -22.05 2.24 22.19
C TRP A 263 -22.54 3.04 23.40
N GLN A 264 -23.79 2.78 23.81
CA GLN A 264 -24.45 3.45 24.94
C GLN A 264 -25.01 2.47 25.99
N GLY A 265 -24.83 1.15 25.80
CA GLY A 265 -25.42 0.10 26.65
C GLY A 265 -24.55 -0.36 27.83
N GLY A 266 -23.71 0.49 28.41
CA GLY A 266 -22.88 0.15 29.58
C GLY A 266 -21.38 0.14 29.30
N ASP A 267 -20.59 -0.45 30.20
CA ASP A 267 -19.11 -0.42 30.13
C ASP A 267 -18.58 -1.17 28.89
N ILE A 268 -17.66 -0.54 28.15
CA ILE A 268 -16.99 -1.15 27.00
C ILE A 268 -15.46 -1.03 27.10
N LYS A 269 -14.76 -2.14 26.83
CA LYS A 269 -13.30 -2.19 26.78
C LYS A 269 -12.83 -2.84 25.48
N ILE A 270 -11.89 -2.20 24.79
CA ILE A 270 -11.11 -2.82 23.70
C ILE A 270 -9.75 -3.26 24.26
N GLN A 271 -9.26 -4.43 23.82
CA GLN A 271 -7.96 -4.97 24.21
C GLN A 271 -7.29 -5.67 23.02
N VAL A 272 -6.06 -5.25 22.72
CA VAL A 272 -5.23 -5.92 21.70
C VAL A 272 -4.56 -7.16 22.31
N LEU A 273 -4.62 -8.29 21.59
CA LEU A 273 -4.00 -9.57 21.93
C LEU A 273 -2.65 -9.68 21.20
N LYS A 274 -1.57 -9.39 21.94
CA LYS A 274 -0.20 -9.41 21.40
C LYS A 274 0.23 -10.81 20.95
N GLY A 275 0.95 -10.86 19.83
CA GLY A 275 1.48 -12.09 19.22
C GLY A 275 0.45 -12.96 18.49
N HIS A 276 -0.83 -12.58 18.48
CA HIS A 276 -1.91 -13.32 17.83
C HIS A 276 -2.29 -12.71 16.46
N ASN A 277 -2.67 -13.57 15.52
CA ASN A 277 -3.43 -13.23 14.30
C ASN A 277 -4.90 -13.66 14.42
N HIS A 278 -5.74 -13.43 13.40
CA HIS A 278 -7.19 -13.70 13.43
C HIS A 278 -7.61 -15.13 13.88
N ILE A 279 -6.73 -16.11 13.69
CA ILE A 279 -7.05 -17.55 13.85
C ILE A 279 -6.41 -18.15 15.11
N SER A 280 -5.26 -17.63 15.54
CA SER A 280 -4.51 -18.23 16.64
C SER A 280 -5.15 -18.17 18.05
N PRO A 281 -6.00 -17.20 18.45
CA PRO A 281 -6.59 -17.16 19.79
C PRO A 281 -7.33 -18.47 20.16
N GLN A 282 -8.25 -18.91 19.29
CA GLN A 282 -9.02 -20.15 19.50
C GLN A 282 -8.16 -21.43 19.49
N LEU A 283 -6.96 -21.39 18.88
CA LEU A 283 -6.04 -22.53 18.85
C LEU A 283 -5.03 -22.52 20.01
N GLY A 284 -4.71 -21.35 20.54
CA GLY A 284 -3.74 -21.17 21.64
C GLY A 284 -4.26 -21.58 23.02
N LEU A 285 -5.57 -21.57 23.26
CA LEU A 285 -6.11 -22.03 24.53
C LEU A 285 -5.91 -23.54 24.73
N GLY A 286 -5.37 -23.93 25.88
CA GLY A 286 -5.14 -25.33 26.24
C GLY A 286 -3.81 -25.91 25.74
N THR A 287 -3.00 -25.16 24.96
CA THR A 287 -1.65 -25.61 24.56
C THR A 287 -0.68 -25.67 25.74
N GLY A 288 -1.00 -25.02 26.85
CA GLY A 288 -0.13 -24.85 28.02
C GLY A 288 0.99 -23.83 27.82
N ILE A 289 0.95 -23.04 26.75
CA ILE A 289 1.93 -21.97 26.49
C ILE A 289 1.35 -20.66 27.04
N GLU A 290 1.84 -20.23 28.20
CA GLU A 290 1.28 -19.11 28.99
C GLU A 290 0.96 -17.85 28.17
N ARG A 291 1.88 -17.43 27.30
CA ARG A 291 1.69 -16.24 26.43
C ARG A 291 0.56 -16.39 25.42
N GLU A 292 0.26 -17.60 24.94
CA GLU A 292 -0.84 -17.88 23.99
C GLU A 292 -2.18 -18.05 24.72
N GLU A 293 -2.12 -18.35 26.01
CA GLU A 293 -3.27 -18.52 26.90
C GLU A 293 -3.65 -17.25 27.65
N ALA A 294 -2.85 -16.18 27.56
CA ALA A 294 -3.03 -14.94 28.31
C ALA A 294 -4.39 -14.27 28.05
N TRP A 295 -4.91 -14.36 26.81
CA TRP A 295 -6.22 -13.83 26.47
C TRP A 295 -7.38 -14.58 27.17
N GLY A 296 -7.21 -15.88 27.44
CA GLY A 296 -8.17 -16.67 28.20
C GLY A 296 -8.26 -16.22 29.66
N VAL A 297 -7.14 -15.77 30.25
CA VAL A 297 -7.12 -15.15 31.58
C VAL A 297 -7.85 -13.79 31.56
N LEU A 298 -7.61 -12.96 30.54
CA LEU A 298 -8.30 -11.68 30.36
C LEU A 298 -9.81 -11.84 30.25
N VAL A 299 -10.29 -12.87 29.52
CA VAL A 299 -11.72 -13.21 29.49
C VAL A 299 -12.20 -13.68 30.85
N ALA A 300 -11.49 -14.57 31.54
CA ALA A 300 -11.90 -15.06 32.85
C ALA A 300 -11.99 -13.96 33.92
N ASP A 301 -11.12 -12.94 33.87
CA ASP A 301 -11.20 -11.77 34.75
C ASP A 301 -12.35 -10.83 34.37
N PHE A 302 -12.65 -10.69 33.07
CA PHE A 302 -13.87 -10.01 32.62
C PHE A 302 -15.14 -10.72 33.12
N LEU A 303 -15.20 -12.07 33.06
CA LEU A 303 -16.31 -12.85 33.62
C LEU A 303 -16.53 -12.52 35.11
N LYS A 304 -15.47 -12.58 35.94
CA LYS A 304 -15.55 -12.23 37.37
C LYS A 304 -16.02 -10.79 37.59
N SER A 305 -15.54 -9.85 36.77
CA SER A 305 -15.93 -8.44 36.88
C SER A 305 -17.43 -8.20 36.60
N CYS A 306 -18.11 -9.15 35.98
CA CYS A 306 -19.56 -9.12 35.78
C CYS A 306 -20.33 -9.59 37.04
N ASP A 307 -19.72 -10.45 37.87
CA ASP A 307 -20.31 -10.96 39.10
C ASP A 307 -20.41 -9.88 40.22
N ASP A 308 -19.44 -8.97 40.31
CA ASP A 308 -19.34 -7.92 41.35
C ASP A 308 -20.47 -6.87 41.34
N CYS A 309 -21.32 -6.84 40.30
CA CYS A 309 -22.37 -5.83 40.11
C CYS A 309 -23.63 -6.04 41.00
N CYS A 310 -23.53 -6.72 42.14
CA CYS A 310 -24.68 -7.12 42.97
C CYS A 310 -24.71 -6.57 44.43
N GLU A 311 -23.67 -5.88 44.93
CA GLU A 311 -23.64 -5.45 46.35
C GLU A 311 -24.09 -4.00 46.66
N ASN A 312 -24.48 -3.18 45.68
CA ASN A 312 -24.79 -1.75 45.91
C ASN A 312 -26.26 -1.35 45.65
N TYR A 313 -27.19 -1.89 46.43
CA TYR A 313 -28.51 -1.28 46.66
C TYR A 313 -29.06 -1.61 48.05
N ASP A 314 -28.78 -0.78 49.08
CA ASP A 314 -29.87 -0.13 49.83
C ASP A 314 -29.43 1.09 50.70
N VAL A 315 -30.38 2.02 50.88
CA VAL A 315 -30.51 3.18 51.82
C VAL A 315 -29.34 4.14 52.11
N GLY A 316 -29.58 5.45 51.92
CA GLY A 316 -28.99 6.48 52.81
C GLY A 316 -28.77 7.92 52.32
N ARG A 317 -29.81 8.71 52.03
CA ARG A 317 -29.65 10.18 51.86
C ARG A 317 -29.36 10.91 53.19
N VAL A 318 -28.20 11.57 53.34
CA VAL A 318 -28.03 12.76 54.21
C VAL A 318 -27.05 13.77 53.58
N TYR A 319 -27.35 15.07 53.69
CA TYR A 319 -26.53 16.19 53.20
C TYR A 319 -25.30 16.48 54.10
N VAL A 320 -24.25 17.17 53.57
CA VAL A 320 -23.74 18.50 54.03
C VAL A 320 -22.25 18.79 53.66
N LYS A 321 -22.04 19.91 52.92
CA LYS A 321 -20.91 20.88 52.84
C LYS A 321 -19.40 20.46 52.83
N GLY A 322 -18.65 21.19 51.97
CA GLY A 322 -17.24 21.61 52.19
C GLY A 322 -16.28 21.12 51.08
N ALA A 323 -15.92 21.87 50.04
CA ALA A 323 -15.17 23.15 49.94
C ALA A 323 -13.62 23.00 49.91
N THR A 324 -13.01 23.75 48.97
CA THR A 324 -11.58 24.16 48.85
C THR A 324 -10.46 23.14 48.55
N SER A 325 -10.07 23.09 47.26
CA SER A 325 -8.73 23.38 46.70
C SER A 325 -7.47 23.33 47.60
N PHE A 326 -6.41 22.62 47.16
CA PHE A 326 -5.21 23.20 46.50
C PHE A 326 -4.17 22.11 46.10
N SER A 327 -3.31 22.42 45.13
CA SER A 327 -2.16 21.61 44.67
C SER A 327 -0.82 22.20 45.15
N ILE A 328 0.30 21.43 45.12
CA ILE A 328 1.65 21.78 44.57
C ILE A 328 2.88 21.02 45.16
N ARG A 329 3.69 20.42 44.23
CA ARG A 329 5.16 20.16 44.17
C ARG A 329 5.97 19.29 45.19
N ALA A 330 6.61 18.27 44.59
CA ALA A 330 8.08 18.01 44.46
C ALA A 330 9.03 17.75 45.68
N ALA A 331 9.50 16.49 45.76
CA ALA A 331 10.87 15.92 45.92
C ALA A 331 12.10 16.76 46.39
N PRO A 332 13.25 16.16 46.84
CA PRO A 332 13.58 14.84 47.45
C PRO A 332 14.39 15.08 48.80
N PRO A 333 15.44 14.33 49.29
CA PRO A 333 16.03 13.01 48.99
C PRO A 333 16.37 12.11 50.25
N HIS A 334 17.46 11.33 50.17
CA HIS A 334 18.09 10.34 51.10
C HIS A 334 19.02 10.96 52.20
N PRO A 335 19.60 10.21 53.21
CA PRO A 335 19.97 8.77 53.20
C PRO A 335 20.02 7.90 54.52
N GLN A 336 20.23 6.58 54.31
CA GLN A 336 21.13 5.61 55.02
C GLN A 336 20.82 4.83 56.35
N TYR A 337 21.17 3.51 56.27
CA TYR A 337 21.64 2.51 57.27
C TYR A 337 20.77 1.96 58.43
N HIS A 338 20.48 0.63 58.45
CA HIS A 338 21.33 -0.44 59.08
C HIS A 338 20.75 -1.88 58.95
N ILE A 339 21.61 -2.91 59.10
CA ILE A 339 21.33 -4.39 59.13
C ILE A 339 21.97 -4.99 60.41
N PRO A 340 21.43 -6.05 61.06
CA PRO A 340 21.97 -7.45 60.95
C PRO A 340 20.86 -8.55 60.99
N SER A 341 20.80 -9.64 60.20
CA SER A 341 21.71 -10.76 59.83
C SER A 341 21.53 -12.07 60.64
N LEU A 342 21.12 -13.17 59.98
CA LEU A 342 21.34 -14.62 60.28
C LEU A 342 20.39 -15.46 59.37
N GLY A 343 20.78 -16.55 58.69
CA GLY A 343 22.10 -17.11 58.40
C GLY A 343 22.03 -18.47 57.65
N HIS A 344 23.08 -18.81 56.89
CA HIS A 344 23.46 -20.15 56.34
C HIS A 344 22.67 -20.75 55.14
N THR A 345 23.28 -21.51 54.18
CA THR A 345 24.71 -21.70 53.78
C THR A 345 24.82 -22.48 52.43
N LEU A 346 25.55 -21.89 51.44
CA LEU A 346 26.52 -22.46 50.46
C LEU A 346 26.19 -23.77 49.65
N GLN A 347 26.14 -23.75 48.30
CA GLN A 347 27.23 -23.97 47.29
C GLN A 347 27.42 -25.45 46.83
N PHE A 348 28.00 -25.84 45.66
CA PHE A 348 28.67 -25.15 44.53
C PHE A 348 28.84 -26.10 43.30
N THR A 349 29.00 -25.55 42.07
CA THR A 349 29.84 -26.03 40.90
C THR A 349 29.69 -27.46 40.29
N THR A 350 30.13 -27.83 39.08
CA THR A 350 30.33 -27.25 37.70
C THR A 350 30.65 -28.43 36.73
N ASN A 351 30.74 -28.16 35.40
CA ASN A 351 31.56 -28.83 34.37
C ASN A 351 31.00 -29.96 33.46
N SER A 352 30.73 -29.57 32.21
CA SER A 352 31.50 -29.91 30.98
C SER A 352 31.57 -31.33 30.35
N ALA A 353 31.22 -31.34 29.05
CA ALA A 353 31.94 -31.93 27.89
C ALA A 353 31.63 -33.35 27.34
N HIS A 354 31.31 -33.35 26.02
CA HIS A 354 31.68 -34.30 24.94
C HIS A 354 31.50 -35.83 25.11
N CYS A 355 30.83 -36.51 24.14
CA CYS A 355 31.51 -37.10 22.97
C CYS A 355 30.54 -37.77 21.96
N VAL A 356 31.10 -38.21 20.81
CA VAL A 356 30.43 -38.66 19.58
C VAL A 356 30.29 -40.19 19.49
N ASN A 357 29.26 -40.73 18.81
CA ASN A 357 29.44 -41.90 17.92
C ASN A 357 28.34 -42.12 16.86
N LYS A 358 28.77 -42.52 15.66
CA LYS A 358 27.94 -43.02 14.54
C LYS A 358 27.74 -44.53 14.65
N VAL A 359 26.59 -45.05 14.19
CA VAL A 359 26.47 -46.38 13.56
C VAL A 359 25.54 -46.26 12.35
N VAL A 360 25.76 -47.09 11.32
CA VAL A 360 25.15 -47.00 9.98
C VAL A 360 24.66 -48.40 9.53
N LEU A 361 23.73 -48.42 8.56
CA LEU A 361 23.38 -49.49 7.58
C LEU A 361 22.03 -50.25 7.70
N VAL A 362 21.16 -49.92 6.73
CA VAL A 362 20.47 -50.81 5.74
C VAL A 362 19.20 -51.59 6.11
N GLY A 363 18.13 -51.28 5.35
CA GLY A 363 16.97 -52.11 5.02
C GLY A 363 16.32 -51.61 3.71
N LYS A 364 15.80 -52.48 2.83
CA LYS A 364 15.50 -52.16 1.41
C LYS A 364 14.01 -52.15 1.02
N MET A 365 13.70 -51.27 0.06
CA MET A 365 12.78 -51.42 -1.10
C MET A 365 11.24 -51.43 -0.96
N LYS A 366 10.66 -50.46 -1.69
CA LYS A 366 9.50 -50.54 -2.64
C LYS A 366 8.13 -51.00 -2.12
N PHE A 367 7.14 -50.13 -2.30
CA PHE A 367 6.26 -50.19 -3.48
C PHE A 367 5.71 -48.80 -3.84
N ALA A 368 5.40 -48.56 -5.11
CA ALA A 368 4.77 -47.33 -5.57
C ALA A 368 3.28 -47.57 -5.82
N TYR A 369 2.45 -46.56 -5.53
CA TYR A 369 1.15 -46.38 -6.17
C TYR A 369 0.88 -44.89 -6.36
N LEU A 370 0.84 -44.46 -7.62
CA LEU A 370 0.27 -43.18 -8.01
C LEU A 370 -1.24 -43.26 -7.87
N ILE A 371 -1.84 -42.33 -7.12
CA ILE A 371 -3.24 -41.95 -7.31
C ILE A 371 -3.25 -40.44 -7.50
N SER A 372 -3.41 -40.02 -8.75
CA SER A 372 -3.72 -38.65 -9.11
C SER A 372 -5.12 -38.30 -8.59
N LEU A 373 -5.20 -37.39 -7.62
CA LEU A 373 -6.43 -36.68 -7.28
C LEU A 373 -6.40 -35.32 -7.98
N PRO A 374 -7.55 -34.81 -8.47
CA PRO A 374 -7.59 -33.54 -9.17
C PRO A 374 -7.28 -32.40 -8.20
N PHE A 375 -6.47 -31.43 -8.65
CA PHE A 375 -6.31 -30.16 -7.96
C PHE A 375 -7.68 -29.50 -7.84
N VAL A 376 -8.20 -29.36 -6.61
CA VAL A 376 -9.20 -28.34 -6.32
C VAL A 376 -8.44 -27.03 -6.33
N SER A 377 -8.70 -26.19 -7.34
CA SER A 377 -8.14 -24.85 -7.42
C SER A 377 -8.49 -24.07 -6.15
N GLN A 378 -7.48 -23.78 -5.31
CA GLN A 378 -7.59 -22.68 -4.37
C GLN A 378 -7.61 -21.40 -5.21
N ALA A 379 -8.55 -20.49 -4.94
CA ALA A 379 -8.44 -19.13 -5.44
C ALA A 379 -7.17 -18.52 -4.83
N GLN A 380 -6.16 -18.30 -5.65
CA GLN A 380 -4.88 -17.76 -5.23
C GLN A 380 -5.07 -16.28 -4.92
N ALA A 381 -4.47 -15.80 -3.82
CA ALA A 381 -4.60 -14.40 -3.40
C ALA A 381 -4.04 -13.45 -4.46
N VAL A 382 -4.54 -12.21 -4.43
CA VAL A 382 -4.04 -11.11 -5.26
C VAL A 382 -2.65 -10.72 -4.75
N LEU A 383 -1.68 -10.52 -5.66
CA LEU A 383 -0.34 -10.07 -5.29
C LEU A 383 -0.39 -8.58 -4.94
N GLU A 384 -0.03 -8.23 -3.70
CA GLU A 384 0.21 -6.85 -3.29
C GLU A 384 1.55 -6.36 -3.85
N VAL A 385 1.57 -5.17 -4.46
CA VAL A 385 2.75 -4.63 -5.14
C VAL A 385 3.02 -3.18 -4.75
N ILE A 386 4.23 -2.93 -4.26
CA ILE A 386 4.65 -1.69 -3.58
C ILE A 386 5.64 -0.86 -4.42
N GLN A 387 5.66 0.45 -4.17
CA GLN A 387 6.74 1.35 -4.56
C GLN A 387 7.33 1.97 -3.29
N ALA A 388 8.66 1.93 -3.16
CA ALA A 388 9.36 2.64 -2.10
C ALA A 388 9.33 4.16 -2.35
N ALA A 389 8.58 4.90 -1.53
CA ALA A 389 8.42 6.35 -1.59
C ALA A 389 8.09 6.94 -0.22
N THR A 390 8.37 8.22 0.00
CA THR A 390 7.96 8.92 1.23
C THR A 390 6.44 9.10 1.24
N PRO A 391 5.71 8.65 2.28
CA PRO A 391 4.28 8.92 2.36
C PRO A 391 4.00 10.43 2.54
N PRO A 392 2.93 10.99 1.96
CA PRO A 392 2.63 12.43 2.06
C PRO A 392 2.54 13.00 3.49
N ARG A 393 2.19 12.16 4.46
CA ARG A 393 1.99 12.52 5.87
C ARG A 393 2.28 11.33 6.79
N LEU A 394 2.51 11.59 8.07
CA LEU A 394 2.83 10.58 9.08
C LEU A 394 1.76 9.50 9.32
N ASP A 395 0.49 9.81 9.05
CA ASP A 395 -0.65 8.91 9.20
C ASP A 395 -1.87 9.49 8.46
N LEU A 396 -2.57 8.65 7.69
CA LEU A 396 -3.69 9.02 6.83
C LEU A 396 -5.06 8.66 7.43
N GLY A 397 -5.10 7.97 8.57
CA GLY A 397 -6.31 7.30 9.07
C GLY A 397 -7.49 8.22 9.35
N TRP A 398 -7.24 9.43 9.84
CA TRP A 398 -8.28 10.38 10.26
C TRP A 398 -8.27 11.66 9.41
N PRO A 399 -8.70 11.61 8.14
CA PRO A 399 -8.97 12.82 7.37
C PRO A 399 -10.18 13.54 7.94
N THR A 400 -10.23 14.87 7.85
CA THR A 400 -11.42 15.65 8.21
C THR A 400 -12.60 15.20 7.36
N CYS A 401 -12.36 14.95 6.08
CA CYS A 401 -13.35 14.43 5.14
C CYS A 401 -12.70 13.49 4.12
N ARG A 402 -13.48 12.55 3.60
CA ARG A 402 -13.10 11.66 2.50
C ARG A 402 -14.11 11.80 1.38
N GLN A 403 -13.65 11.78 0.15
CA GLN A 403 -14.49 11.77 -1.05
C GLN A 403 -14.06 10.64 -1.97
N HIS A 404 -15.00 9.75 -2.27
CA HIS A 404 -14.90 8.89 -3.43
C HIS A 404 -15.01 9.76 -4.70
N VAL A 405 -13.99 9.73 -5.57
CA VAL A 405 -13.96 10.54 -6.80
C VAL A 405 -14.48 9.73 -7.98
N PHE A 406 -13.99 8.51 -8.17
CA PHE A 406 -14.58 7.52 -9.09
C PHE A 406 -14.08 6.09 -8.82
N THR A 407 -14.86 5.09 -9.25
CA THR A 407 -14.39 3.73 -9.61
C THR A 407 -14.70 3.50 -11.09
N HIS A 408 -13.78 2.91 -11.85
CA HIS A 408 -13.96 2.61 -13.27
C HIS A 408 -13.17 1.37 -13.73
N ASP A 409 -13.75 0.61 -14.67
CA ASP A 409 -13.15 -0.60 -15.24
C ASP A 409 -12.56 -0.34 -16.63
N PHE A 410 -11.23 -0.35 -16.73
CA PHE A 410 -10.49 -0.13 -17.97
C PHE A 410 -10.14 -1.48 -18.64
N GLY A 411 -11.03 -1.92 -19.54
CA GLY A 411 -10.87 -3.16 -20.33
C GLY A 411 -10.52 -2.93 -21.80
N ASN A 412 -11.43 -2.27 -22.54
CA ASN A 412 -11.25 -1.87 -23.94
C ASN A 412 -11.44 -0.35 -24.04
N SER A 413 -10.47 0.40 -23.49
CA SER A 413 -10.62 1.80 -23.08
C SER A 413 -9.84 2.79 -23.95
N TYR A 414 -9.19 2.36 -25.03
CA TYR A 414 -8.46 3.26 -25.94
C TYR A 414 -9.35 4.42 -26.43
N GLY A 415 -8.92 5.65 -26.17
CA GLY A 415 -9.67 6.88 -26.53
C GLY A 415 -11.01 7.02 -25.80
N SER A 416 -11.22 6.25 -24.72
CA SER A 416 -12.43 6.24 -23.89
C SER A 416 -12.05 6.37 -22.40
N PRO A 417 -11.48 7.52 -21.98
CA PRO A 417 -11.10 7.74 -20.59
C PRO A 417 -12.33 7.85 -19.67
N TYR A 418 -12.11 7.69 -18.37
CA TYR A 418 -13.09 8.14 -17.38
C TYR A 418 -13.17 9.68 -17.43
N VAL A 419 -14.39 10.22 -17.43
CA VAL A 419 -14.65 11.67 -17.45
C VAL A 419 -15.74 12.01 -16.44
N GLY A 420 -15.41 12.88 -15.49
CA GLY A 420 -16.31 13.37 -14.45
C GLY A 420 -16.04 14.84 -14.11
N TYR A 421 -16.50 15.28 -12.94
CA TYR A 421 -16.19 16.60 -12.38
C TYR A 421 -15.71 16.46 -10.94
N TYR A 422 -14.57 17.05 -10.63
CA TYR A 422 -14.07 17.11 -9.26
C TYR A 422 -14.70 18.31 -8.53
N ASN A 423 -15.36 18.03 -7.41
CA ASN A 423 -15.98 19.03 -6.54
C ASN A 423 -15.60 18.69 -5.09
N PRO A 424 -14.80 19.50 -4.37
CA PRO A 424 -14.48 19.22 -2.97
C PRO A 424 -15.73 19.37 -2.08
N PRO A 425 -15.78 18.72 -0.90
CA PRO A 425 -16.94 18.79 -0.02
C PRO A 425 -17.12 20.20 0.57
N SER A 426 -18.31 20.78 0.38
CA SER A 426 -18.60 22.19 0.71
C SER A 426 -18.67 22.51 2.20
N ASP A 427 -18.84 21.49 3.03
CA ASP A 427 -18.94 21.53 4.50
C ASP A 427 -17.65 21.06 5.19
N CYS A 428 -16.59 20.81 4.42
CA CYS A 428 -15.28 20.43 4.95
C CYS A 428 -14.36 21.63 5.17
N VAL A 429 -13.71 21.69 6.35
CA VAL A 429 -12.56 22.57 6.59
C VAL A 429 -11.30 21.73 6.45
N TYR A 430 -10.41 22.13 5.55
CA TYR A 430 -9.17 21.42 5.26
C TYR A 430 -8.15 22.36 4.60
N THR A 431 -6.87 22.10 4.81
CA THR A 431 -5.72 22.80 4.20
C THR A 431 -5.03 21.91 3.17
N THR A 432 -4.84 20.62 3.47
CA THR A 432 -4.16 19.63 2.63
C THR A 432 -5.16 18.77 1.85
N THR A 433 -4.84 18.45 0.59
CA THR A 433 -5.56 17.45 -0.20
C THR A 433 -4.60 16.36 -0.66
N ILE A 434 -4.88 15.09 -0.33
CA ILE A 434 -4.13 13.93 -0.82
C ILE A 434 -5.06 13.09 -1.69
N PHE A 435 -4.60 12.65 -2.86
CA PHE A 435 -5.33 11.65 -3.65
C PHE A 435 -4.73 10.26 -3.39
N ASN A 436 -5.60 9.26 -3.22
CA ASN A 436 -5.25 7.85 -3.13
C ASN A 436 -5.79 7.13 -4.37
N LEU A 437 -4.90 6.50 -5.14
CA LEU A 437 -5.21 5.73 -6.34
C LEU A 437 -4.98 4.25 -6.01
N SER A 438 -6.05 3.45 -5.96
CA SER A 438 -6.01 2.00 -5.78
C SER A 438 -6.43 1.31 -7.08
N VAL A 439 -5.68 0.27 -7.47
CA VAL A 439 -5.91 -0.46 -8.72
C VAL A 439 -5.83 -1.96 -8.47
N VAL A 440 -6.83 -2.70 -8.97
CA VAL A 440 -6.85 -4.16 -9.00
C VAL A 440 -6.89 -4.63 -10.46
N SER A 441 -6.06 -5.60 -10.82
CA SER A 441 -6.09 -6.23 -12.15
C SER A 441 -5.92 -7.74 -12.04
N ARG A 442 -6.62 -8.51 -12.89
CA ARG A 442 -6.53 -9.98 -12.92
C ARG A 442 -6.56 -10.49 -14.35
N GLY A 443 -5.54 -11.27 -14.73
CA GLY A 443 -5.43 -11.85 -16.07
C GLY A 443 -4.13 -11.46 -16.77
N ARG A 444 -3.94 -11.96 -18.00
CA ARG A 444 -2.73 -11.71 -18.79
C ARG A 444 -2.82 -10.33 -19.43
N GLN A 445 -1.88 -9.45 -19.10
CA GLN A 445 -1.84 -8.06 -19.57
C GLN A 445 -0.42 -7.48 -19.40
N TYR A 446 -0.05 -6.48 -20.20
CA TYR A 446 1.12 -5.65 -19.93
C TYR A 446 0.79 -4.56 -18.89
N ASP A 447 1.79 -3.85 -18.40
CA ASP A 447 1.56 -2.56 -17.78
C ASP A 447 0.98 -1.54 -18.77
N ARG A 448 0.36 -0.50 -18.21
CA ARG A 448 -0.32 0.56 -18.95
C ARG A 448 0.04 1.89 -18.31
N LEU A 449 0.49 2.83 -19.14
CA LEU A 449 0.54 4.24 -18.77
C LEU A 449 -0.88 4.75 -18.50
N ALA A 450 -1.04 5.51 -17.41
CA ALA A 450 -2.25 6.26 -17.11
C ALA A 450 -1.94 7.71 -16.72
N THR A 451 -2.89 8.61 -17.01
CA THR A 451 -2.76 10.04 -16.70
C THR A 451 -4.04 10.60 -16.10
N LEU A 452 -3.89 11.47 -15.11
CA LEU A 452 -4.96 12.17 -14.41
C LEU A 452 -4.88 13.67 -14.65
N TRP A 453 -6.01 14.26 -15.04
CA TRP A 453 -6.13 15.65 -15.44
C TRP A 453 -7.21 16.38 -14.66
N LEU A 454 -6.95 17.65 -14.33
CA LEU A 454 -7.93 18.63 -13.89
C LEU A 454 -8.10 19.68 -14.98
N GLY A 455 -9.16 19.54 -15.77
CA GLY A 455 -9.32 20.28 -17.02
C GLY A 455 -8.22 19.93 -18.01
N ASP A 456 -7.49 20.94 -18.48
CA ASP A 456 -6.37 20.80 -19.42
C ASP A 456 -4.99 20.69 -18.75
N ILE A 457 -4.95 20.53 -17.41
CA ILE A 457 -3.74 20.39 -16.59
C ILE A 457 -3.54 18.93 -16.18
N GLU A 458 -2.39 18.34 -16.51
CA GLU A 458 -1.97 17.05 -15.96
C GLU A 458 -1.49 17.24 -14.53
N VAL A 459 -2.02 16.44 -13.60
CA VAL A 459 -1.66 16.49 -12.18
C VAL A 459 -0.94 15.23 -11.70
N TRP A 460 -1.11 14.10 -12.41
CA TRP A 460 -0.46 12.85 -12.04
C TRP A 460 -0.32 11.93 -13.26
N ARG A 461 0.91 11.48 -13.53
CA ARG A 461 1.24 10.41 -14.48
C ARG A 461 1.74 9.18 -13.73
N THR A 462 1.29 8.00 -14.14
CA THR A 462 1.54 6.73 -13.45
C THR A 462 1.64 5.59 -14.46
N SER A 463 2.37 4.52 -14.16
CA SER A 463 2.21 3.23 -14.85
C SER A 463 1.62 2.19 -13.90
N THR A 464 0.72 1.35 -14.40
CA THR A 464 0.18 0.23 -13.62
C THR A 464 1.24 -0.85 -13.43
N ALA A 465 1.39 -1.44 -12.24
CA ALA A 465 2.22 -2.63 -12.10
C ALA A 465 1.74 -3.80 -13.00
N MET A 466 2.67 -4.62 -13.50
CA MET A 466 2.39 -5.67 -14.49
C MET A 466 1.45 -6.75 -13.94
N PRO A 467 0.27 -6.98 -14.53
CA PRO A 467 -0.68 -7.94 -13.99
C PRO A 467 -0.23 -9.40 -14.04
N THR A 468 -0.59 -10.13 -12.98
CA THR A 468 -0.45 -11.59 -12.92
C THR A 468 -1.79 -12.26 -13.30
N GLN A 469 -1.73 -13.53 -13.71
CA GLN A 469 -2.95 -14.29 -14.04
C GLN A 469 -3.87 -14.48 -12.82
N THR A 470 -3.30 -14.56 -11.61
CA THR A 470 -4.04 -14.74 -10.35
C THR A 470 -4.58 -13.42 -9.80
N GLY A 471 -3.85 -12.33 -10.03
CA GLY A 471 -4.22 -10.97 -9.69
C GLY A 471 -3.10 -10.14 -9.11
N ILE A 472 -3.22 -8.83 -9.28
CA ILE A 472 -2.39 -7.79 -8.67
C ILE A 472 -3.27 -6.71 -8.02
N HIS A 473 -2.82 -6.15 -6.90
CA HIS A 473 -3.33 -4.92 -6.31
C HIS A 473 -2.15 -4.01 -5.97
N TRP A 474 -2.36 -2.71 -6.14
CA TRP A 474 -1.47 -1.67 -5.63
C TRP A 474 -2.28 -0.43 -5.28
N SER A 475 -1.76 0.35 -4.33
CA SER A 475 -2.30 1.66 -3.98
C SER A 475 -1.16 2.66 -3.82
N PHE A 476 -1.30 3.85 -4.40
CA PHE A 476 -0.32 4.93 -4.24
C PHE A 476 -1.02 6.24 -3.86
N GLN A 477 -0.30 7.12 -3.17
CA GLN A 477 -0.84 8.34 -2.61
C GLN A 477 0.02 9.53 -3.01
N LYS A 478 -0.63 10.62 -3.41
CA LYS A 478 0.02 11.83 -3.88
C LYS A 478 -0.51 13.05 -3.14
N ASP A 479 0.38 13.90 -2.63
CA ASP A 479 -0.01 15.22 -2.13
C ASP A 479 -0.42 16.10 -3.31
N MET A 480 -1.68 16.53 -3.33
CA MET A 480 -2.25 17.35 -4.39
C MET A 480 -2.27 18.84 -4.03
N THR A 481 -1.74 19.23 -2.87
CA THR A 481 -1.88 20.59 -2.31
C THR A 481 -1.20 21.67 -3.15
N VAL A 482 -0.20 21.34 -3.98
CA VAL A 482 0.38 22.31 -4.95
C VAL A 482 -0.60 22.71 -6.07
N TRP A 483 -1.67 21.95 -6.29
CA TRP A 483 -2.76 22.27 -7.23
C TRP A 483 -4.01 22.85 -6.56
N ASP A 484 -3.91 23.36 -5.32
CA ASP A 484 -5.06 23.87 -4.52
C ASP A 484 -5.95 24.86 -5.31
N THR A 485 -5.34 25.73 -6.12
CA THR A 485 -6.01 26.70 -7.00
C THR A 485 -6.97 26.07 -8.01
N LEU A 486 -6.67 24.86 -8.50
CA LEU A 486 -7.57 24.09 -9.35
C LEU A 486 -8.60 23.33 -8.52
N LEU A 487 -8.16 22.72 -7.42
CA LEU A 487 -8.99 21.90 -6.53
C LEU A 487 -10.10 22.72 -5.84
N ARG A 488 -9.86 24.00 -5.54
CA ARG A 488 -10.83 24.93 -4.92
C ARG A 488 -11.38 25.97 -5.89
N SER A 489 -11.22 25.75 -7.20
CA SER A 489 -11.83 26.59 -8.22
C SER A 489 -13.35 26.70 -8.01
N ARG A 490 -13.90 27.90 -8.20
CA ARG A 490 -15.36 28.13 -8.16
C ARG A 490 -16.09 27.49 -9.34
N ASP A 491 -15.38 27.32 -10.46
CA ASP A 491 -15.81 26.58 -11.63
C ASP A 491 -15.15 25.20 -11.55
N PRO A 492 -15.88 24.13 -11.15
CA PRO A 492 -15.27 22.85 -10.80
C PRO A 492 -14.57 22.21 -12.01
N PRO A 493 -13.29 21.80 -11.91
CA PRO A 493 -12.58 21.22 -13.02
C PRO A 493 -13.20 19.88 -13.43
N LYS A 494 -13.24 19.63 -14.74
CA LYS A 494 -13.47 18.30 -15.29
C LYS A 494 -12.32 17.40 -14.84
N ILE A 495 -12.62 16.23 -14.28
CA ILE A 495 -11.58 15.23 -13.99
C ILE A 495 -11.57 14.21 -15.12
N ILE A 496 -10.39 13.97 -15.70
CA ILE A 496 -10.20 12.98 -16.76
C ILE A 496 -9.11 12.01 -16.32
N PHE A 497 -9.42 10.72 -16.29
CA PHE A 497 -8.43 9.66 -16.05
C PHE A 497 -8.39 8.73 -17.26
N GLU A 498 -7.26 8.72 -17.96
CA GLU A 498 -7.03 7.85 -19.12
C GLU A 498 -6.11 6.72 -18.72
N LEU A 499 -6.55 5.49 -18.98
CA LEU A 499 -5.75 4.26 -18.94
C LEU A 499 -6.15 3.45 -20.17
N ASN A 500 -5.27 3.40 -21.15
CA ASN A 500 -5.56 2.82 -22.46
C ASN A 500 -5.28 1.31 -22.48
N ASN A 501 -6.32 0.49 -22.39
CA ASN A 501 -6.23 -0.97 -22.31
C ASN A 501 -7.00 -1.68 -23.44
N VAL A 502 -6.59 -2.90 -23.78
CA VAL A 502 -7.26 -3.80 -24.73
C VAL A 502 -7.42 -5.19 -24.12
N ILE A 503 -8.60 -5.78 -24.32
CA ILE A 503 -8.94 -7.18 -24.03
C ILE A 503 -9.47 -7.79 -25.32
N ASP A 504 -8.69 -8.72 -25.89
CA ASP A 504 -9.04 -9.47 -27.12
C ASP A 504 -9.63 -10.86 -26.82
N GLY A 505 -9.63 -11.28 -25.56
CA GLY A 505 -10.24 -12.52 -25.09
C GLY A 505 -9.39 -13.78 -25.29
N ASP A 506 -8.21 -13.66 -25.90
CA ASP A 506 -7.21 -14.73 -26.00
C ASP A 506 -5.88 -14.24 -25.42
N ARG A 507 -5.17 -13.35 -26.12
CA ARG A 507 -3.86 -12.84 -25.72
C ARG A 507 -3.93 -11.92 -24.50
N TYR A 508 -4.87 -10.97 -24.50
CA TYR A 508 -5.02 -9.99 -23.42
C TYR A 508 -6.37 -10.18 -22.74
N THR A 509 -6.32 -10.44 -21.44
CA THR A 509 -7.49 -10.80 -20.62
C THR A 509 -7.62 -9.97 -19.35
N GLY A 510 -6.57 -9.25 -18.93
CA GLY A 510 -6.61 -8.40 -17.74
C GLY A 510 -7.31 -7.05 -17.97
N LEU A 511 -8.33 -6.78 -17.14
CA LEU A 511 -8.94 -5.45 -16.96
C LEU A 511 -8.35 -4.78 -15.71
N PHE A 512 -8.23 -3.46 -15.72
CA PHE A 512 -7.84 -2.68 -14.54
C PHE A 512 -9.08 -2.04 -13.92
N ASN A 513 -9.48 -2.51 -12.74
CA ASN A 513 -10.44 -1.80 -11.88
C ASN A 513 -9.66 -0.73 -11.11
N VAL A 514 -10.01 0.54 -11.32
CA VAL A 514 -9.32 1.69 -10.75
C VAL A 514 -10.27 2.47 -9.85
N THR A 515 -9.84 2.80 -8.64
CA THR A 515 -10.56 3.65 -7.70
C THR A 515 -9.68 4.84 -7.29
N LEU A 516 -10.23 6.05 -7.40
CA LEU A 516 -9.61 7.29 -6.94
C LEU A 516 -10.42 7.87 -5.77
N GLU A 517 -9.75 8.08 -4.63
CA GLU A 517 -10.28 8.81 -3.48
C GLU A 517 -9.51 10.12 -3.25
N ALA A 518 -10.19 11.14 -2.74
CA ALA A 518 -9.60 12.35 -2.20
C ALA A 518 -9.75 12.40 -0.68
N LEU A 519 -8.63 12.63 0.02
CA LEU A 519 -8.50 12.68 1.47
C LEU A 519 -8.16 14.12 1.86
N TYR A 520 -8.98 14.72 2.73
CA TYR A 520 -8.87 16.12 3.13
C TYR A 520 -8.43 16.23 4.59
N PHE A 521 -7.38 17.01 4.86
CA PHE A 521 -6.84 17.18 6.22
C PHE A 521 -6.73 18.66 6.59
N ASP A 522 -7.09 18.99 7.84
CA ASP A 522 -6.90 20.32 8.43
C ASP A 522 -5.54 20.39 9.15
N ASP A 523 -4.46 20.36 8.38
CA ASP A 523 -3.08 20.43 8.88
C ASP A 523 -2.66 21.88 9.17
N ILE A 524 -1.80 22.03 10.18
CA ILE A 524 -1.13 23.28 10.56
C ILE A 524 0.17 23.40 9.77
N TYR A 525 0.38 24.54 9.10
CA TYR A 525 1.60 24.85 8.36
C TYR A 525 2.50 25.83 9.14
N GLU A 526 3.80 25.55 9.20
CA GLU A 526 4.81 26.23 10.03
C GLU A 526 5.31 27.57 9.46
N SER A 527 5.01 27.86 8.19
CA SER A 527 5.44 29.08 7.48
C SER A 527 4.69 30.35 7.95
N ASP A 528 5.39 31.49 7.95
CA ASP A 528 4.77 32.81 8.15
C ASP A 528 3.71 33.06 7.05
N GLY A 529 2.43 32.96 7.43
CA GLY A 529 1.28 33.09 6.53
C GLY A 529 0.66 31.78 6.02
N GLY A 530 1.26 30.62 6.33
CA GLY A 530 0.75 29.31 5.92
C GLY A 530 1.02 28.96 4.45
N LEU A 531 0.04 28.34 3.79
CA LEU A 531 0.11 27.99 2.37
C LEU A 531 0.00 29.23 1.47
N HIS A 532 0.79 29.24 0.40
CA HIS A 532 0.78 30.26 -0.66
C HIS A 532 0.61 29.62 -2.05
N PRO A 533 -0.53 28.99 -2.39
CA PRO A 533 -0.73 28.40 -3.71
C PRO A 533 -0.60 29.43 -4.84
N ALA A 534 -0.22 28.98 -6.04
CA ALA A 534 -0.11 29.86 -7.21
C ALA A 534 -1.47 30.46 -7.58
N ASP A 535 -1.58 31.79 -7.68
CA ASP A 535 -2.82 32.50 -8.05
C ASP A 535 -3.44 31.99 -9.37
N HIS A 536 -2.59 31.54 -10.31
CA HIS A 536 -3.02 30.92 -11.56
C HIS A 536 -2.13 29.74 -11.95
N ILE A 537 -2.73 28.74 -12.59
CA ILE A 537 -2.05 27.60 -13.20
C ILE A 537 -2.52 27.49 -14.66
N TYR A 538 -1.61 27.62 -15.63
CA TYR A 538 -1.91 27.65 -17.06
C TYR A 538 -1.38 26.42 -17.79
N ALA A 539 -2.17 25.87 -18.73
CA ALA A 539 -1.84 24.65 -19.44
C ALA A 539 -0.92 24.86 -20.65
N ILE A 540 0.20 24.12 -20.68
CA ILE A 540 1.03 23.84 -21.85
C ILE A 540 0.69 22.41 -22.31
N SER A 541 -0.42 22.29 -23.04
CA SER A 541 -1.08 21.03 -23.38
C SER A 541 -1.93 21.24 -24.65
N THR A 542 -2.49 20.18 -25.25
CA THR A 542 -3.37 20.32 -26.44
C THR A 542 -4.71 20.99 -26.14
N ARG A 543 -5.05 21.20 -24.86
CA ARG A 543 -6.31 21.81 -24.36
C ARG A 543 -7.57 21.13 -24.87
N SER A 544 -7.57 19.81 -24.81
CA SER A 544 -8.58 18.93 -25.39
C SER A 544 -9.66 18.48 -24.39
N SER A 545 -9.61 18.91 -23.13
CA SER A 545 -10.57 18.48 -22.10
C SER A 545 -12.02 18.86 -22.43
N SER A 546 -12.24 19.93 -23.19
CA SER A 546 -13.56 20.33 -23.70
C SER A 546 -14.21 19.23 -24.57
N SER A 547 -13.40 18.43 -25.25
CA SER A 547 -13.78 17.28 -26.08
C SER A 547 -13.85 15.96 -25.32
N ASN A 548 -13.78 15.96 -23.98
CA ASN A 548 -13.78 14.77 -23.11
C ASN A 548 -12.59 13.82 -23.32
N THR A 549 -11.42 14.36 -23.69
CA THR A 549 -10.17 13.59 -23.82
C THR A 549 -9.03 14.29 -23.08
N THR A 550 -7.94 13.57 -22.80
CA THR A 550 -6.71 14.10 -22.20
C THR A 550 -6.05 15.15 -23.10
N SER A 551 -5.21 16.00 -22.52
CA SER A 551 -4.56 17.10 -23.25
C SER A 551 -3.06 16.85 -23.52
N LEU A 552 -2.64 15.59 -23.61
CA LEU A 552 -1.26 15.22 -23.92
C LEU A 552 -0.84 15.73 -25.31
N PHE A 553 0.45 16.07 -25.44
CA PHE A 553 1.14 16.08 -26.73
C PHE A 553 1.80 14.72 -27.00
N SER A 554 1.73 14.24 -28.24
CA SER A 554 2.62 13.20 -28.78
C SER A 554 3.75 13.88 -29.55
N LEU A 555 4.93 14.01 -28.94
CA LEU A 555 6.10 14.58 -29.61
C LEU A 555 6.88 13.49 -30.36
N PRO A 556 7.49 13.81 -31.53
CA PRO A 556 7.59 15.13 -32.16
C PRO A 556 6.47 15.46 -33.17
N GLU A 557 5.38 14.69 -33.23
CA GLU A 557 4.29 14.91 -34.22
C GLU A 557 3.47 16.17 -33.92
N ASP A 558 3.14 16.39 -32.66
CA ASP A 558 2.49 17.61 -32.19
C ASP A 558 3.45 18.80 -32.13
N SER A 559 2.89 20.01 -32.22
CA SER A 559 3.67 21.25 -32.14
C SER A 559 4.40 21.46 -30.80
N GLY A 560 3.92 20.83 -29.72
CA GLY A 560 4.35 21.10 -28.34
C GLY A 560 4.10 22.54 -27.87
N ALA A 561 3.38 23.36 -28.64
CA ALA A 561 3.34 24.81 -28.49
C ALA A 561 1.96 25.32 -28.06
N VAL A 562 1.93 26.26 -27.13
CA VAL A 562 0.73 27.03 -26.74
C VAL A 562 1.02 28.52 -26.68
N ASN A 563 -0.01 29.32 -26.91
CA ASN A 563 0.03 30.76 -26.61
C ASN A 563 -0.60 31.04 -25.24
N LEU A 564 0.05 31.90 -24.47
CA LEU A 564 -0.34 32.32 -23.12
C LEU A 564 -0.12 33.82 -22.94
N THR A 565 -1.08 34.50 -22.32
CA THR A 565 -0.94 35.88 -21.84
C THR A 565 -0.97 35.83 -20.32
N LEU A 566 0.15 36.17 -19.67
CA LEU A 566 0.24 36.17 -18.22
C LEU A 566 -0.34 37.48 -17.64
N PRO A 567 -0.86 37.49 -16.40
CA PRO A 567 -1.31 38.72 -15.75
C PRO A 567 -0.17 39.73 -15.63
N ARG A 568 -0.43 41.01 -15.93
CA ARG A 568 0.62 42.05 -15.97
C ARG A 568 1.43 42.19 -14.67
N ASN A 569 0.82 41.86 -13.54
CA ASN A 569 1.43 41.90 -12.20
C ASN A 569 2.00 40.53 -11.75
N THR A 570 2.30 39.59 -12.67
CA THR A 570 3.04 38.37 -12.33
C THR A 570 4.38 38.71 -11.70
N MET A 571 4.59 38.25 -10.47
CA MET A 571 5.82 38.44 -9.73
C MET A 571 6.76 37.25 -9.95
N THR A 572 6.28 36.02 -9.73
CA THR A 572 7.04 34.76 -9.84
C THR A 572 6.31 33.82 -10.80
N ALA A 573 7.06 33.07 -11.61
CA ALA A 573 6.50 32.04 -12.48
C ALA A 573 7.42 30.82 -12.56
N VAL A 574 6.85 29.62 -12.55
CA VAL A 574 7.57 28.34 -12.65
C VAL A 574 6.83 27.44 -13.64
N VAL A 575 7.57 26.73 -14.49
CA VAL A 575 6.99 25.68 -15.34
C VAL A 575 7.40 24.31 -14.82
N SER A 576 6.41 23.47 -14.52
CA SER A 576 6.60 22.03 -14.34
C SER A 576 6.23 21.28 -15.62
N ILE A 577 7.03 20.30 -16.00
CA ILE A 577 6.86 19.49 -17.23
C ILE A 577 6.87 18.00 -16.85
N MET A 578 5.94 17.24 -17.43
CA MET A 578 5.88 15.79 -17.35
C MET A 578 6.16 15.20 -18.74
N ALA A 579 7.21 14.39 -18.86
CA ALA A 579 7.67 13.83 -20.12
C ALA A 579 8.06 12.35 -19.96
N SER A 580 7.57 11.48 -20.84
CA SER A 580 7.92 10.06 -20.87
C SER A 580 7.95 9.54 -22.31
N GLY A 581 9.01 8.81 -22.65
CA GLY A 581 9.08 8.03 -23.89
C GLY A 581 8.38 6.69 -23.71
N ASN A 582 7.66 6.25 -24.74
CA ASN A 582 6.87 5.02 -24.72
C ASN A 582 6.97 4.27 -26.07
N ALA A 583 6.56 3.00 -26.10
CA ALA A 583 6.74 2.12 -27.26
C ALA A 583 8.22 2.05 -27.72
N ALA A 584 8.54 2.48 -28.94
CA ALA A 584 9.93 2.48 -29.44
C ALA A 584 10.87 3.43 -28.65
N GLU A 585 10.31 4.36 -27.88
CA GLU A 585 11.02 5.28 -27.00
C GLU A 585 10.92 4.88 -25.52
N GLU A 586 10.40 3.69 -25.18
CA GLU A 586 10.29 3.23 -23.78
C GLU A 586 11.66 2.93 -23.16
N PHE A 587 12.56 2.33 -23.94
CA PHE A 587 13.94 2.01 -23.53
C PHE A 587 14.96 2.93 -24.21
N TRP A 588 14.60 4.20 -24.45
CA TRP A 588 15.42 5.15 -25.22
C TRP A 588 16.90 5.18 -24.84
N PHE A 589 17.24 4.92 -23.57
CA PHE A 589 18.60 4.87 -23.03
C PHE A 589 19.46 3.66 -23.51
N THR A 590 18.86 2.64 -24.13
CA THR A 590 19.57 1.53 -24.83
C THR A 590 19.63 1.71 -26.35
N ASN A 591 19.05 2.77 -26.90
CA ASN A 591 19.07 3.01 -28.34
C ASN A 591 20.50 3.32 -28.83
N VAL A 592 20.80 3.00 -30.08
CA VAL A 592 22.06 3.37 -30.75
C VAL A 592 21.86 4.59 -31.64
N PRO A 593 22.92 5.35 -31.99
CA PRO A 593 22.81 6.36 -33.03
C PRO A 593 22.36 5.74 -34.35
N THR A 594 21.46 6.42 -35.08
CA THR A 594 20.69 5.86 -36.21
C THR A 594 21.53 5.14 -37.26
N GLU A 595 22.76 5.59 -37.50
CA GLU A 595 23.67 4.98 -38.47
C GLU A 595 24.19 3.58 -38.05
N TYR A 596 24.01 3.17 -36.80
CA TYR A 596 24.44 1.88 -36.25
C TYR A 596 23.31 0.84 -36.10
N ILE A 597 22.05 1.14 -36.43
CA ILE A 597 20.94 0.17 -36.27
C ILE A 597 21.15 -1.14 -37.03
N ASN A 598 21.87 -1.08 -38.16
CA ASN A 598 22.18 -2.24 -39.01
C ASN A 598 23.57 -2.86 -38.71
N THR A 599 24.14 -2.61 -37.52
CA THR A 599 25.47 -3.12 -37.13
C THR A 599 25.53 -4.65 -37.12
N PHE A 600 24.41 -5.33 -36.88
CA PHE A 600 24.31 -6.79 -36.92
C PHE A 600 23.29 -7.26 -37.97
N PRO A 601 23.68 -7.45 -39.25
CA PRO A 601 22.77 -7.89 -40.32
C PRO A 601 22.16 -9.29 -40.11
N GLY A 602 22.61 -10.05 -39.10
CA GLY A 602 21.97 -11.31 -38.68
C GLY A 602 20.77 -11.13 -37.75
N ASN A 603 20.50 -9.90 -37.30
CA ASN A 603 19.44 -9.54 -36.35
C ASN A 603 18.88 -8.13 -36.66
N GLU A 604 18.52 -7.91 -37.94
CA GLU A 604 17.98 -6.62 -38.41
C GLU A 604 16.70 -6.23 -37.66
N GLY A 605 16.61 -4.96 -37.27
CA GLY A 605 15.46 -4.41 -36.53
C GLY A 605 15.49 -4.60 -35.01
N TRP A 606 16.51 -5.27 -34.45
CA TRP A 606 16.66 -5.41 -32.99
C TRP A 606 17.17 -4.13 -32.31
N LEU A 607 18.02 -3.36 -32.99
CA LEU A 607 18.56 -2.10 -32.48
C LEU A 607 17.70 -0.91 -32.89
N TYR A 608 17.21 -0.17 -31.89
CA TYR A 608 16.46 1.07 -32.08
C TYR A 608 17.39 2.27 -32.27
N GLY A 609 16.98 3.23 -33.11
CA GLY A 609 17.81 4.35 -33.57
C GLY A 609 17.68 5.64 -32.75
N TYR A 610 17.94 6.76 -33.43
CA TYR A 610 18.14 8.11 -32.87
C TYR A 610 19.46 8.23 -32.11
N SER A 611 19.49 7.83 -30.84
CA SER A 611 20.65 7.79 -29.92
C SER A 611 20.16 7.45 -28.51
N PRO A 612 21.05 7.19 -27.52
CA PRO A 612 20.63 6.96 -26.14
C PRO A 612 20.43 8.24 -25.31
N PHE A 613 20.62 9.43 -25.88
CA PHE A 613 20.52 10.71 -25.17
C PHE A 613 19.18 11.41 -25.43
N ARG A 614 18.56 11.99 -24.40
CA ARG A 614 17.33 12.79 -24.52
C ARG A 614 17.46 14.09 -23.73
N GLU A 615 17.06 15.19 -24.36
CA GLU A 615 16.88 16.48 -23.70
C GLU A 615 15.45 16.96 -23.95
N VAL A 616 14.72 17.22 -22.87
CA VAL A 616 13.41 17.88 -22.91
C VAL A 616 13.64 19.38 -22.70
N GLN A 617 13.17 20.20 -23.64
CA GLN A 617 13.41 21.63 -23.70
C GLN A 617 12.13 22.42 -23.43
N LEU A 618 12.23 23.50 -22.67
CA LEU A 618 11.25 24.58 -22.64
C LEU A 618 11.77 25.77 -23.45
N LEU A 619 11.01 26.19 -24.45
CA LEU A 619 11.28 27.41 -25.21
C LEU A 619 10.18 28.45 -24.98
N ILE A 620 10.59 29.71 -24.88
CA ILE A 620 9.76 30.91 -24.76
C ILE A 620 10.08 31.79 -25.96
N ASP A 621 9.09 32.05 -26.83
CA ASP A 621 9.25 32.80 -28.07
C ASP A 621 10.49 32.33 -28.89
N ASP A 622 10.56 31.01 -29.10
CA ASP A 622 11.66 30.26 -29.74
C ASP A 622 13.05 30.36 -29.09
N GLN A 623 13.18 30.99 -27.91
CA GLN A 623 14.42 31.02 -27.12
C GLN A 623 14.37 29.96 -26.01
N LEU A 624 15.47 29.23 -25.81
CA LEU A 624 15.55 28.21 -24.76
C LEU A 624 15.51 28.87 -23.37
N ALA A 625 14.64 28.38 -22.49
CA ALA A 625 14.47 28.86 -21.13
C ALA A 625 15.04 27.90 -20.07
N GLY A 626 15.04 26.60 -20.37
CA GLY A 626 15.59 25.56 -19.51
C GLY A 626 15.46 24.17 -20.13
N VAL A 627 16.12 23.20 -19.52
CA VAL A 627 16.18 21.80 -20.00
C VAL A 627 16.02 20.80 -18.87
N SER A 628 15.64 19.57 -19.22
CA SER A 628 15.77 18.40 -18.36
C SER A 628 16.32 17.21 -19.13
N TRP A 629 17.24 16.49 -18.51
CA TRP A 629 17.79 15.23 -19.00
C TRP A 629 17.15 14.13 -18.14
N PRO A 630 16.09 13.46 -18.64
CA PRO A 630 15.14 12.75 -17.80
C PRO A 630 15.77 11.53 -17.11
N PHE A 631 15.21 11.17 -15.95
CA PHE A 631 15.51 9.92 -15.26
C PHE A 631 15.08 8.72 -16.14
N PRO A 632 15.93 7.69 -16.32
CA PRO A 632 15.56 6.49 -17.08
C PRO A 632 14.57 5.63 -16.28
N ILE A 633 13.28 5.89 -16.47
CA ILE A 633 12.18 5.06 -15.96
C ILE A 633 12.33 3.65 -16.55
N LEU A 634 12.16 2.64 -15.69
CA LEU A 634 11.99 1.26 -16.12
C LEU A 634 10.56 0.91 -15.76
N PHE A 635 9.71 0.85 -16.79
CA PHE A 635 8.32 0.49 -16.70
C PHE A 635 8.17 -1.00 -16.30
N THR A 636 7.10 -1.33 -15.58
CA THR A 636 6.89 -2.67 -15.01
C THR A 636 6.51 -3.66 -16.10
N GLY A 637 7.49 -4.42 -16.59
CA GLY A 637 7.33 -5.26 -17.79
C GLY A 637 8.38 -4.94 -18.85
N GLY A 638 9.03 -3.77 -18.71
CA GLY A 638 10.12 -3.32 -19.54
C GLY A 638 11.44 -4.02 -19.22
N VAL A 639 12.22 -4.27 -20.26
CA VAL A 639 13.41 -5.17 -20.31
C VAL A 639 13.07 -6.64 -19.98
N ASP A 640 12.42 -6.88 -18.84
CA ASP A 640 12.06 -8.22 -18.35
C ASP A 640 10.66 -8.23 -17.68
N PRO A 641 9.67 -8.91 -18.28
CA PRO A 641 8.35 -9.16 -17.69
C PRO A 641 8.29 -10.00 -16.41
N GLY A 642 9.37 -10.71 -16.07
CA GLY A 642 9.51 -11.41 -14.78
C GLY A 642 10.01 -10.53 -13.64
N ALA A 643 10.46 -9.30 -13.94
CA ALA A 643 10.92 -8.35 -12.94
C ALA A 643 9.82 -7.39 -12.48
N TRP A 644 10.16 -6.53 -11.50
CA TRP A 644 9.34 -5.40 -11.03
C TRP A 644 8.07 -5.74 -10.24
N ARG A 645 8.03 -6.91 -9.59
CA ARG A 645 6.98 -7.28 -8.64
C ARG A 645 7.50 -8.29 -7.60
N PRO A 646 7.03 -8.25 -6.34
CA PRO A 646 6.16 -7.24 -5.74
C PRO A 646 6.74 -5.82 -5.56
N ILE A 647 7.98 -5.53 -5.95
CA ILE A 647 8.58 -4.19 -5.88
C ILE A 647 8.71 -3.58 -7.29
N VAL A 648 7.95 -2.51 -7.57
CA VAL A 648 8.03 -1.83 -8.88
C VAL A 648 9.31 -1.00 -9.06
N GLY A 649 9.57 -0.54 -10.28
CA GLY A 649 10.65 0.39 -10.56
C GLY A 649 10.53 1.72 -9.80
N ILE A 650 11.66 2.37 -9.52
CA ILE A 650 11.71 3.75 -8.97
C ILE A 650 10.81 4.67 -9.82
N ASP A 651 9.93 5.43 -9.15
CA ASP A 651 8.96 6.38 -9.74
C ASP A 651 7.90 5.78 -10.70
N THR A 652 7.60 4.47 -10.64
CA THR A 652 6.55 3.83 -11.48
C THR A 652 5.15 4.41 -11.25
N TYR A 653 4.72 4.52 -9.99
CA TYR A 653 3.36 4.95 -9.64
C TYR A 653 3.20 6.48 -9.64
N GLU A 654 4.30 7.24 -9.62
CA GLU A 654 4.31 8.69 -9.79
C GLU A 654 5.54 9.06 -10.63
N LEU A 655 5.35 9.20 -11.94
CA LEU A 655 6.43 9.58 -12.85
C LEU A 655 6.89 11.01 -12.55
N PRO A 656 8.21 11.29 -12.61
CA PRO A 656 8.76 12.55 -12.18
C PRO A 656 8.36 13.69 -13.11
N SER A 657 8.00 14.83 -12.50
CA SER A 657 8.01 16.12 -13.19
C SER A 657 9.32 16.86 -12.93
N PHE A 658 9.68 17.79 -13.79
CA PHE A 658 10.82 18.68 -13.58
C PHE A 658 10.43 20.14 -13.72
N GLU A 659 11.10 21.00 -12.96
CA GLU A 659 10.72 22.39 -12.75
C GLU A 659 11.78 23.33 -13.36
N ILE A 660 11.31 24.39 -14.02
CA ILE A 660 12.15 25.46 -14.58
C ILE A 660 11.64 26.79 -14.02
N ASP A 661 12.51 27.52 -13.33
CA ASP A 661 12.19 28.87 -12.86
C ASP A 661 12.13 29.85 -14.02
N MET A 662 10.93 30.34 -14.30
CA MET A 662 10.65 31.32 -15.34
C MET A 662 10.68 32.76 -14.83
N THR A 663 10.91 32.98 -13.54
CA THR A 663 10.97 34.31 -12.93
C THR A 663 11.92 35.29 -13.64
N PRO A 664 13.10 34.89 -14.18
CA PRO A 664 13.94 35.80 -14.97
C PRO A 664 13.25 36.39 -16.22
N TRP A 665 12.28 35.67 -16.79
CA TRP A 665 11.55 36.05 -18.01
C TRP A 665 10.32 36.92 -17.75
N VAL A 666 9.74 36.92 -16.53
CA VAL A 666 8.37 37.45 -16.33
C VAL A 666 8.20 38.90 -16.76
N GLY A 667 9.20 39.77 -16.56
CA GLY A 667 9.10 41.18 -16.98
C GLY A 667 9.13 41.41 -18.50
N LEU A 668 9.36 40.37 -19.31
CA LEU A 668 9.08 40.33 -20.75
C LEU A 668 7.67 39.80 -21.04
N LEU A 669 7.20 38.82 -20.24
CA LEU A 669 5.95 38.07 -20.43
C LEU A 669 4.68 38.76 -19.89
N THR A 670 4.83 39.95 -19.32
CA THR A 670 3.79 40.75 -18.64
C THR A 670 3.42 42.03 -19.40
N ASP A 671 3.84 42.15 -20.66
CA ASP A 671 3.49 43.28 -21.53
C ASP A 671 2.01 43.29 -21.96
N GLY A 672 1.30 42.19 -21.70
CA GLY A 672 -0.12 41.94 -21.94
C GLY A 672 -0.47 41.39 -23.32
N GLU A 673 0.53 41.03 -24.12
CA GLU A 673 0.39 40.30 -25.38
C GLU A 673 0.49 38.77 -25.15
N PRO A 674 0.16 37.92 -26.14
CA PRO A 674 0.37 36.48 -26.05
C PRO A 674 1.80 36.07 -26.42
N HIS A 675 2.43 35.29 -25.54
CA HIS A 675 3.75 34.68 -25.76
C HIS A 675 3.63 33.18 -26.04
N THR A 676 4.58 32.64 -26.78
CA THR A 676 4.61 31.24 -27.22
C THR A 676 5.46 30.40 -26.29
N PHE A 677 4.86 29.40 -25.65
CA PHE A 677 5.53 28.41 -24.80
C PHE A 677 5.59 27.11 -25.58
N THR A 678 6.78 26.57 -25.85
CA THR A 678 6.97 25.33 -26.62
C THR A 678 7.76 24.31 -25.82
N LEU A 679 7.23 23.08 -25.74
CA LEU A 679 7.94 21.90 -25.26
C LEU A 679 8.49 21.13 -26.46
N ARG A 680 9.75 20.70 -26.38
CA ARG A 680 10.39 19.85 -27.41
C ARG A 680 11.15 18.72 -26.73
N VAL A 681 11.24 17.56 -27.37
CA VAL A 681 12.19 16.51 -27.01
C VAL A 681 13.16 16.34 -28.16
N VAL A 682 14.46 16.29 -27.85
CA VAL A 682 15.53 16.19 -28.83
C VAL A 682 16.57 15.14 -28.41
N GLY A 683 17.27 14.57 -29.39
CA GLY A 683 18.30 13.55 -29.19
C GLY A 683 19.68 14.00 -29.66
N TYR A 684 20.70 13.18 -29.41
CA TYR A 684 22.00 13.33 -30.07
C TYR A 684 21.90 12.87 -31.53
N ASP A 685 22.50 13.64 -32.44
CA ASP A 685 22.66 13.29 -33.86
C ASP A 685 24.03 13.82 -34.35
N ALA A 686 24.87 12.93 -34.89
CA ALA A 686 26.21 13.26 -35.35
C ALA A 686 26.25 14.21 -36.56
N VAL A 687 25.19 14.25 -37.38
CA VAL A 687 25.09 15.06 -38.62
C VAL A 687 24.19 16.29 -38.50
N ALA A 688 23.42 16.40 -37.42
CA ALA A 688 22.58 17.57 -37.15
C ALA A 688 23.38 18.80 -36.69
N LYS A 689 22.78 19.99 -36.84
CA LYS A 689 23.36 21.24 -36.34
C LYS A 689 23.47 21.18 -34.82
N ASP A 690 24.60 21.63 -34.28
CA ASP A 690 24.89 21.64 -32.84
C ASP A 690 24.76 20.24 -32.19
N ASN A 691 24.84 19.18 -33.01
CA ASN A 691 24.64 17.77 -32.65
C ASN A 691 23.31 17.42 -31.98
N ILE A 692 22.28 18.27 -32.15
CA ILE A 692 20.92 18.05 -31.67
C ILE A 692 20.04 17.62 -32.84
N GLY A 693 19.48 16.42 -32.77
CA GLY A 693 18.58 15.84 -33.77
C GLY A 693 17.20 15.44 -33.23
N PRO A 694 16.38 14.78 -34.06
CA PRO A 694 15.06 14.29 -33.68
C PRO A 694 15.11 13.10 -32.71
N VAL A 695 13.94 12.72 -32.21
CA VAL A 695 13.69 11.49 -31.44
C VAL A 695 12.57 10.68 -32.11
N GLY A 696 12.31 9.46 -31.64
CA GLY A 696 11.16 8.68 -32.05
C GLY A 696 9.82 9.26 -31.60
N GLU A 697 8.75 8.74 -32.18
CA GLU A 697 7.36 9.03 -31.84
C GLU A 697 6.98 8.52 -30.44
N ASN A 698 5.86 9.00 -29.90
CA ASN A 698 5.31 8.63 -28.58
C ASN A 698 6.14 9.13 -27.38
N TRP A 699 6.72 10.32 -27.48
CA TRP A 699 7.04 11.11 -26.29
C TRP A 699 5.78 11.82 -25.80
N TRP A 700 5.15 11.27 -24.76
CA TRP A 700 4.00 11.89 -24.12
C TRP A 700 4.48 13.07 -23.27
N VAL A 701 4.06 14.28 -23.60
CA VAL A 701 4.56 15.51 -22.95
C VAL A 701 3.42 16.45 -22.60
N SER A 702 3.52 17.08 -21.43
CA SER A 702 2.66 18.17 -20.98
C SER A 702 3.45 19.10 -20.05
N GLY A 703 2.93 20.32 -19.83
CA GLY A 703 3.48 21.21 -18.82
C GLY A 703 2.44 22.18 -18.26
N SER A 704 2.80 22.82 -17.14
CA SER A 704 1.95 23.76 -16.40
C SER A 704 2.75 24.97 -15.94
N VAL A 705 2.27 26.18 -16.25
CA VAL A 705 2.84 27.44 -15.74
C VAL A 705 2.12 27.82 -14.44
N PHE A 706 2.83 27.72 -13.32
CA PHE A 706 2.39 28.21 -12.02
C PHE A 706 2.80 29.68 -11.88
N VAL A 707 1.86 30.55 -11.49
CA VAL A 707 2.03 32.01 -11.46
C VAL A 707 1.59 32.56 -10.11
N TRP A 708 2.46 33.35 -9.48
CA TRP A 708 2.16 34.14 -8.29
C TRP A 708 2.21 35.63 -8.62
N LEU A 709 1.23 36.39 -8.12
CA LEU A 709 1.02 37.80 -8.43
C LEU A 709 1.57 38.72 -7.33
N ASP A 710 1.81 39.99 -7.70
CA ASP A 710 1.97 41.08 -6.75
C ASP A 710 0.60 41.65 -6.36
N ASN A 711 0.46 42.08 -5.10
CA ASN A 711 -0.72 42.80 -4.62
C ASN A 711 -0.91 44.15 -5.34
N ALA A 712 0.16 44.73 -5.89
CA ALA A 712 0.08 45.88 -6.77
C ALA A 712 -0.36 45.45 -8.18
N SER A 713 -1.39 46.11 -8.73
CA SER A 713 -1.85 45.88 -10.11
C SER A 713 -0.98 46.56 -11.19
N GLU A 714 0.25 46.92 -10.86
CA GLU A 714 1.21 47.54 -11.79
C GLU A 714 1.88 46.45 -12.65
N GLN A 715 2.33 46.81 -13.86
CA GLN A 715 3.05 45.87 -14.69
C GLN A 715 4.42 45.56 -14.09
N THR A 716 4.73 44.26 -13.92
CA THR A 716 6.10 43.80 -13.66
C THR A 716 6.96 44.11 -14.87
N THR A 717 8.08 44.79 -14.67
CA THR A 717 9.00 45.17 -15.76
C THR A 717 10.39 44.60 -15.53
N THR A 718 11.16 44.35 -16.59
CA THR A 718 12.55 43.87 -16.50
C THR A 718 13.56 44.90 -16.97
N GLN A 719 14.77 44.83 -16.42
CA GLN A 719 15.96 45.56 -16.84
C GLN A 719 17.15 44.60 -16.85
N GLY A 720 18.02 44.70 -17.87
CA GLY A 720 19.21 43.86 -17.97
C GLY A 720 18.87 42.36 -18.05
N PHE A 721 17.95 41.99 -18.94
CA PHE A 721 17.71 40.58 -19.25
C PHE A 721 18.92 40.02 -20.02
N GLU A 722 19.52 38.97 -19.47
CA GLU A 722 20.68 38.27 -19.99
C GLU A 722 20.34 36.78 -20.10
N SER A 723 20.69 36.16 -21.23
CA SER A 723 20.42 34.75 -21.51
C SER A 723 21.62 34.12 -22.23
N GLU A 724 22.32 33.24 -21.52
CA GLU A 724 23.45 32.45 -21.99
C GLU A 724 23.02 30.98 -22.09
N THR A 725 22.60 30.56 -23.28
CA THR A 725 22.04 29.22 -23.51
C THR A 725 22.77 28.46 -24.61
N PRO A 726 24.10 28.23 -24.49
CA PRO A 726 24.88 27.52 -25.49
C PRO A 726 24.34 26.11 -25.75
N PRO A 727 24.56 25.53 -26.94
CA PRO A 727 24.24 24.13 -27.20
C PRO A 727 25.07 23.18 -26.31
N PRO A 728 24.60 21.94 -26.08
CA PRO A 728 25.37 20.91 -25.41
C PRO A 728 26.64 20.57 -26.19
N VAL A 729 27.69 20.19 -25.47
CA VAL A 729 28.93 19.66 -26.05
C VAL A 729 28.91 18.15 -25.90
N PHE A 730 28.95 17.43 -27.02
CA PHE A 730 28.98 15.97 -27.07
C PHE A 730 30.37 15.41 -27.39
N ASP A 731 30.66 14.22 -26.87
CA ASP A 731 31.75 13.36 -27.33
C ASP A 731 31.22 11.93 -27.54
N PHE A 732 31.45 11.37 -28.73
CA PHE A 732 30.95 10.06 -29.15
C PHE A 732 32.08 9.24 -29.77
N GLN A 733 32.34 8.07 -29.18
CA GLN A 733 33.46 7.19 -29.53
C GLN A 733 32.98 5.75 -29.78
N PRO A 734 32.67 5.39 -31.05
CA PRO A 734 32.26 4.03 -31.43
C PRO A 734 33.45 3.12 -31.75
N THR A 735 33.31 1.82 -31.49
CA THR A 735 34.28 0.77 -31.81
C THR A 735 33.54 -0.51 -32.24
N LEU A 736 33.92 -1.05 -33.40
CA LEU A 736 33.34 -2.27 -33.97
C LEU A 736 34.33 -3.44 -33.87
N GLY A 737 33.93 -4.51 -33.20
CA GLY A 737 34.63 -5.79 -33.27
C GLY A 737 34.26 -6.52 -34.56
N THR A 738 35.24 -7.11 -35.24
CA THR A 738 35.01 -7.84 -36.50
C THR A 738 35.76 -9.16 -36.54
N TYR A 739 35.15 -10.16 -37.17
CA TYR A 739 35.76 -11.43 -37.52
C TYR A 739 35.78 -11.57 -39.05
N THR A 740 36.86 -12.10 -39.61
CA THR A 740 36.96 -12.40 -41.05
C THR A 740 37.21 -13.89 -41.25
N ALA A 741 36.27 -14.57 -41.91
CA ALA A 741 36.35 -15.99 -42.22
C ALA A 741 37.37 -16.28 -43.35
N GLU A 742 37.81 -17.54 -43.47
CA GLU A 742 38.78 -17.97 -44.50
C GLU A 742 38.32 -17.70 -45.94
N ASN A 743 37.01 -17.56 -46.17
CA ASN A 743 36.43 -17.21 -47.47
C ASN A 743 36.48 -15.68 -47.78
N GLY A 744 37.05 -14.87 -46.88
CA GLY A 744 37.14 -13.42 -47.00
C GLY A 744 35.90 -12.63 -46.57
N THR A 745 34.88 -13.29 -46.00
CA THR A 745 33.69 -12.60 -45.47
C THR A 745 33.98 -12.03 -44.09
N THR A 746 33.79 -10.71 -43.92
CA THR A 746 33.90 -10.03 -42.63
C THR A 746 32.51 -9.84 -42.01
N THR A 747 32.37 -10.16 -40.73
CA THR A 747 31.14 -10.01 -39.94
C THR A 747 31.43 -9.25 -38.65
N ASN A 748 30.55 -8.33 -38.26
CA ASN A 748 30.64 -7.65 -36.98
C ASN A 748 30.34 -8.63 -35.84
N THR A 749 31.20 -8.67 -34.83
CA THR A 749 31.09 -9.56 -33.65
C THR A 749 30.65 -8.82 -32.40
N SER A 750 30.97 -7.53 -32.30
CA SER A 750 30.57 -6.68 -31.20
C SER A 750 30.48 -5.21 -31.61
N PHE A 751 29.72 -4.44 -30.85
CA PHE A 751 29.63 -3.00 -30.97
C PHE A 751 29.76 -2.39 -29.58
N TYR A 752 30.80 -1.59 -29.38
CA TYR A 752 31.04 -0.84 -28.16
C TYR A 752 31.00 0.66 -28.50
N TYR A 753 30.41 1.48 -27.64
CA TYR A 753 30.57 2.92 -27.73
C TYR A 753 30.43 3.63 -26.39
N SER A 754 30.97 4.84 -26.32
CA SER A 754 30.64 5.81 -25.27
C SER A 754 30.09 7.08 -25.89
N LEU A 755 28.97 7.57 -25.36
CA LEU A 755 28.41 8.90 -25.62
C LEU A 755 28.42 9.70 -24.32
N SER A 756 28.99 10.90 -24.33
CA SER A 756 28.90 11.85 -23.23
C SER A 756 28.39 13.21 -23.71
N ALA A 757 27.75 13.95 -22.81
CA ALA A 757 27.24 15.30 -23.07
C ALA A 757 27.43 16.20 -21.84
N THR A 758 27.67 17.49 -22.07
CA THR A 758 27.65 18.52 -21.02
C THR A 758 26.94 19.78 -21.50
N ARG A 759 26.21 20.46 -20.62
CA ARG A 759 25.55 21.74 -20.93
C ARG A 759 25.49 22.66 -19.72
N VAL A 760 25.66 23.97 -19.97
CA VAL A 760 25.45 25.04 -18.99
C VAL A 760 24.45 26.04 -19.56
N LEU A 761 23.52 26.51 -18.72
CA LEU A 761 22.57 27.58 -19.02
C LEU A 761 22.61 28.61 -17.89
N ASN A 762 22.61 29.91 -18.22
CA ASN A 762 22.38 30.99 -17.26
C ASN A 762 21.37 31.98 -17.85
N ILE A 763 20.27 32.24 -17.16
CA ILE A 763 19.34 33.33 -17.49
C ILE A 763 19.17 34.18 -16.25
N ALA A 764 19.34 35.50 -16.39
CA ALA A 764 19.21 36.44 -15.29
C ALA A 764 18.50 37.72 -15.73
N SER A 765 17.80 38.36 -14.81
CA SER A 765 17.32 39.73 -15.02
C SER A 765 17.08 40.46 -13.70
N LYS A 766 16.82 41.76 -13.78
CA LYS A 766 16.34 42.55 -12.65
C LYS A 766 14.90 42.98 -12.89
N ILE A 767 13.97 42.40 -12.13
CA ILE A 767 12.56 42.72 -12.25
C ILE A 767 12.10 43.75 -11.20
N THR A 768 11.16 44.60 -11.61
CA THR A 768 10.47 45.58 -10.77
C THR A 768 9.01 45.19 -10.68
N SER A 769 8.53 44.86 -9.48
CA SER A 769 7.15 44.42 -9.20
C SER A 769 6.63 45.15 -7.96
N GLY A 770 5.47 45.81 -8.05
CA GLY A 770 4.90 46.60 -6.94
C GLY A 770 5.88 47.65 -6.38
N GLY A 771 6.66 48.29 -7.25
CA GLY A 771 7.73 49.23 -6.88
C GLY A 771 8.97 48.61 -6.22
N ARG A 772 9.02 47.28 -6.02
CA ARG A 772 10.15 46.54 -5.43
C ARG A 772 11.04 45.99 -6.54
N ASN A 773 12.35 46.20 -6.41
CA ASN A 773 13.34 45.67 -7.34
C ASN A 773 13.97 44.39 -6.77
N ARG A 774 13.99 43.31 -7.55
CA ARG A 774 14.75 42.09 -7.23
C ARG A 774 15.57 41.61 -8.43
N THR A 775 16.77 41.09 -8.16
CA THR A 775 17.53 40.30 -9.13
C THR A 775 17.03 38.86 -9.06
N VAL A 776 16.85 38.24 -10.22
CA VAL A 776 16.26 36.90 -10.39
C VAL A 776 17.09 36.14 -11.42
N SER A 777 17.31 34.85 -11.20
CA SER A 777 18.17 34.02 -12.04
C SER A 777 17.77 32.55 -12.02
N TRP A 778 17.90 31.90 -13.17
CA TRP A 778 17.85 30.46 -13.36
C TRP A 778 19.19 30.01 -13.93
N SER A 779 19.87 29.07 -13.28
CA SER A 779 21.09 28.46 -13.82
C SER A 779 20.98 26.95 -13.82
N GLN A 780 21.54 26.30 -14.84
CA GLN A 780 21.65 24.85 -14.92
C GLN A 780 23.05 24.45 -15.37
N ASN A 781 23.58 23.38 -14.80
CA ASN A 781 24.80 22.70 -15.25
C ASN A 781 24.52 21.20 -15.21
N VAL A 782 24.54 20.54 -16.37
CA VAL A 782 24.12 19.15 -16.54
C VAL A 782 25.18 18.35 -17.30
N SER A 783 25.36 17.09 -16.91
CA SER A 783 26.32 16.16 -17.51
C SER A 783 25.73 14.75 -17.66
N TYR A 784 26.15 14.06 -18.70
CA TYR A 784 25.63 12.76 -19.11
C TYR A 784 26.76 11.90 -19.63
N SER A 785 26.72 10.61 -19.31
CA SER A 785 27.58 9.57 -19.87
C SER A 785 26.76 8.31 -20.06
N ASN A 786 26.92 7.64 -21.20
CA ASN A 786 26.28 6.37 -21.52
C ASN A 786 27.28 5.54 -22.32
N ILE A 787 27.67 4.40 -21.76
CA ILE A 787 28.59 3.44 -22.35
C ILE A 787 27.80 2.16 -22.60
N GLN A 788 27.82 1.68 -23.83
CA GLN A 788 27.15 0.45 -24.22
C GLN A 788 28.07 -0.52 -24.92
N ASN A 789 27.81 -1.79 -24.70
CA ASN A 789 28.52 -2.91 -25.30
C ASN A 789 27.51 -3.98 -25.72
N MET A 790 27.60 -4.41 -26.97
CA MET A 790 26.66 -5.34 -27.59
C MET A 790 27.44 -6.49 -28.22
N THR A 791 27.10 -7.72 -27.85
CA THR A 791 27.69 -8.96 -28.40
C THR A 791 26.58 -9.93 -28.83
N ASP A 792 26.94 -11.05 -29.45
CA ASP A 792 26.01 -12.08 -29.93
C ASP A 792 24.83 -11.50 -30.74
N LEU A 793 25.16 -10.76 -31.82
CA LEU A 793 24.18 -10.06 -32.67
C LEU A 793 23.28 -9.06 -31.92
N ALA A 794 23.78 -8.49 -30.83
CA ALA A 794 23.07 -7.64 -29.86
C ALA A 794 21.96 -8.32 -29.04
N PHE A 795 21.93 -9.66 -28.98
CA PHE A 795 21.12 -10.35 -27.97
C PHE A 795 21.68 -10.18 -26.56
N ASN A 796 23.00 -9.98 -26.43
CA ASN A 796 23.64 -9.55 -25.19
C ASN A 796 23.93 -8.05 -25.27
N GLN A 797 23.45 -7.29 -24.29
CA GLN A 797 23.67 -5.84 -24.18
C GLN A 797 24.00 -5.46 -22.75
N SER A 798 25.14 -4.81 -22.52
CA SER A 798 25.46 -4.09 -21.29
C SER A 798 25.43 -2.59 -21.51
N LEU A 799 24.96 -1.89 -20.49
CA LEU A 799 24.81 -0.44 -20.39
C LEU A 799 25.34 0.04 -19.04
N ALA A 800 26.18 1.07 -19.05
CA ALA A 800 26.51 1.89 -17.88
C ALA A 800 26.22 3.37 -18.19
N MET A 801 25.26 3.95 -17.47
CA MET A 801 24.78 5.32 -17.67
C MET A 801 24.87 6.13 -16.38
N ILE A 802 25.20 7.42 -16.50
CA ILE A 802 25.07 8.41 -15.43
C ILE A 802 24.52 9.70 -16.04
N SER A 803 23.36 10.15 -15.56
CA SER A 803 22.90 11.53 -15.73
C SER A 803 23.08 12.28 -14.41
N SER A 804 23.63 13.49 -14.43
CA SER A 804 23.76 14.32 -13.24
C SER A 804 23.60 15.79 -13.58
N GLY A 805 23.28 16.60 -12.57
CA GLY A 805 23.22 18.03 -12.77
C GLY A 805 23.03 18.82 -11.48
N SER A 806 23.07 20.14 -11.64
CA SER A 806 22.77 21.10 -10.60
C SER A 806 21.99 22.28 -11.18
N HIS A 807 21.03 22.81 -10.44
CA HIS A 807 20.31 24.03 -10.80
C HIS A 807 20.16 25.00 -9.62
N SER A 808 20.05 26.30 -9.91
CA SER A 808 19.70 27.34 -8.93
C SER A 808 18.55 28.17 -9.47
N SER A 809 17.62 28.58 -8.58
CA SER A 809 16.41 29.32 -8.94
C SER A 809 16.29 30.61 -8.15
N SER A 810 15.40 31.50 -8.59
CA SER A 810 15.04 32.72 -7.87
C SER A 810 14.15 32.49 -6.65
N ALA A 811 13.70 31.26 -6.42
CA ALA A 811 12.86 30.88 -5.28
C ALA A 811 13.69 30.69 -4.00
N SER A 812 14.93 30.20 -4.12
CA SER A 812 15.82 29.91 -2.99
C SER A 812 17.28 30.02 -3.38
N ASP A 813 18.13 30.49 -2.45
CA ASP A 813 19.59 30.56 -2.61
C ASP A 813 20.29 29.17 -2.56
N ILE A 814 19.52 28.08 -2.45
CA ILE A 814 20.02 26.70 -2.44
C ILE A 814 20.20 26.19 -3.88
N VAL A 815 21.37 25.61 -4.14
CA VAL A 815 21.64 24.87 -5.38
C VAL A 815 21.15 23.44 -5.20
N SER A 816 20.19 23.02 -6.03
CA SER A 816 19.72 21.64 -6.09
C SER A 816 20.66 20.81 -6.97
N HIS A 817 20.90 19.57 -6.57
CA HIS A 817 21.76 18.59 -7.22
C HIS A 817 21.01 17.28 -7.47
N TYR A 818 21.35 16.58 -8.56
CA TYR A 818 20.88 15.22 -8.81
C TYR A 818 21.97 14.35 -9.47
N THR A 819 21.89 13.04 -9.26
CA THR A 819 22.73 12.04 -9.93
C THR A 819 21.99 10.71 -10.04
N TYR A 820 21.88 10.20 -11.27
CA TYR A 820 21.11 9.03 -11.68
C TYR A 820 22.05 8.01 -12.36
N PRO A 821 22.82 7.24 -11.57
CA PRO A 821 23.64 6.15 -12.08
C PRO A 821 22.76 4.91 -12.34
N MET A 822 23.01 4.22 -13.45
CA MET A 822 22.29 3.02 -13.85
C MET A 822 23.22 2.08 -14.61
N ASN A 823 23.35 0.84 -14.11
CA ASN A 823 23.94 -0.27 -14.83
C ASN A 823 22.82 -1.25 -15.20
N LEU A 824 22.82 -1.73 -16.44
CA LEU A 824 21.85 -2.69 -16.97
C LEU A 824 22.60 -3.72 -17.84
N PHE A 825 22.28 -4.99 -17.67
CA PHE A 825 22.64 -6.08 -18.57
C PHE A 825 21.40 -6.84 -18.97
N SER A 826 21.29 -7.20 -20.26
CA SER A 826 20.28 -8.14 -20.75
C SER A 826 20.90 -9.15 -21.71
N ALA A 827 20.48 -10.41 -21.61
CA ALA A 827 20.86 -11.49 -22.52
C ALA A 827 19.64 -12.28 -22.96
N TYR A 828 19.25 -12.13 -24.23
CA TYR A 828 18.07 -12.75 -24.82
C TYR A 828 18.40 -14.06 -25.54
N LYS A 829 17.52 -15.05 -25.41
CA LYS A 829 17.47 -16.25 -26.26
C LYS A 829 16.12 -16.28 -26.94
N VAL A 830 16.08 -15.77 -28.16
CA VAL A 830 14.83 -15.72 -28.95
C VAL A 830 14.56 -17.10 -29.56
N GLN A 831 13.36 -17.63 -29.31
CA GLN A 831 12.94 -18.91 -29.84
C GLN A 831 12.32 -18.76 -31.25
N SER A 832 12.52 -19.74 -32.12
CA SER A 832 11.75 -19.87 -33.36
C SER A 832 10.29 -20.25 -33.08
N GLU A 833 9.35 -19.55 -33.70
CA GLU A 833 7.90 -19.73 -33.53
C GLU A 833 7.48 -21.23 -33.57
N GLY A 834 6.85 -21.70 -32.48
CA GLY A 834 6.27 -23.04 -32.39
C GLY A 834 7.18 -24.16 -31.84
N ALA A 835 8.37 -23.86 -31.31
CA ALA A 835 9.19 -24.87 -30.65
C ALA A 835 8.67 -25.23 -29.25
N THR A 836 8.47 -26.52 -28.98
CA THR A 836 7.93 -27.05 -27.71
C THR A 836 9.00 -27.55 -26.74
N THR A 837 10.27 -27.28 -27.04
CA THR A 837 11.44 -27.65 -26.26
C THR A 837 12.46 -26.52 -26.35
N ASN A 838 13.02 -26.09 -25.21
CA ASN A 838 13.84 -24.88 -25.02
C ASN A 838 13.00 -23.59 -25.18
N PRO A 839 12.33 -23.08 -24.13
CA PRO A 839 11.61 -21.80 -24.18
C PRO A 839 12.56 -20.64 -24.54
N GLY A 840 11.99 -19.54 -25.02
CA GLY A 840 12.72 -18.27 -25.08
C GLY A 840 13.05 -17.79 -23.68
N SER A 841 14.13 -17.02 -23.51
CA SER A 841 14.52 -16.48 -22.20
C SER A 841 15.14 -15.09 -22.27
N VAL A 842 15.04 -14.34 -21.18
CA VAL A 842 15.84 -13.13 -20.92
C VAL A 842 16.48 -13.25 -19.53
N LEU A 843 17.79 -13.09 -19.47
CA LEU A 843 18.51 -12.82 -18.22
C LEU A 843 18.68 -11.32 -18.11
N CYS A 844 18.17 -10.71 -17.05
CA CYS A 844 18.22 -9.29 -16.77
C CYS A 844 18.95 -9.03 -15.45
N LEU A 845 19.90 -8.09 -15.46
CA LEU A 845 20.52 -7.56 -14.24
C LEU A 845 20.46 -6.04 -14.26
N VAL A 846 20.00 -5.42 -13.17
CA VAL A 846 19.92 -3.97 -13.01
C VAL A 846 20.53 -3.59 -11.67
N ASP A 847 21.31 -2.52 -11.64
CA ASP A 847 21.63 -1.77 -10.41
C ASP A 847 21.60 -0.28 -10.74
N ARG A 848 20.69 0.46 -10.10
CA ARG A 848 20.49 1.89 -10.38
C ARG A 848 20.15 2.67 -9.12
N SER A 849 20.42 3.97 -9.16
CA SER A 849 20.01 4.89 -8.09
C SER A 849 19.34 6.16 -8.61
N LYS A 850 18.50 6.74 -7.76
CA LYS A 850 18.00 8.11 -7.85
C LYS A 850 18.51 8.86 -6.63
N LEU A 851 19.44 9.79 -6.82
CA LEU A 851 20.04 10.59 -5.75
C LEU A 851 19.73 12.06 -6.03
N THR A 852 19.07 12.75 -5.12
CA THR A 852 18.74 14.18 -5.22
C THR A 852 18.94 14.88 -3.89
N ASP A 853 19.46 16.10 -3.91
CA ASP A 853 19.68 16.94 -2.73
C ASP A 853 19.44 18.41 -3.12
N GLY A 854 18.51 19.12 -2.48
CA GLY A 854 18.13 20.45 -2.93
C GLY A 854 16.75 20.90 -2.47
N ILE A 855 16.04 21.62 -3.33
CA ILE A 855 14.65 22.08 -3.14
C ILE A 855 13.87 21.84 -4.43
N SER A 856 12.72 21.16 -4.34
CA SER A 856 11.64 21.27 -5.31
C SER A 856 10.94 22.64 -5.17
N ILE A 857 10.85 23.35 -6.29
CA ILE A 857 10.49 24.76 -6.39
C ILE A 857 8.99 24.96 -6.11
N LEU A 858 8.10 24.12 -6.66
CA LEU A 858 6.66 24.28 -6.45
C LEU A 858 6.22 23.99 -5.00
N PRO A 859 6.66 22.92 -4.32
CA PRO A 859 6.40 22.72 -2.90
C PRO A 859 6.92 23.87 -2.03
N PHE A 860 8.11 24.40 -2.33
CA PHE A 860 8.69 25.50 -1.57
C PHE A 860 7.92 26.81 -1.76
N LEU A 861 7.57 27.19 -2.99
CA LEU A 861 6.77 28.39 -3.25
C LEU A 861 5.33 28.27 -2.73
N THR A 862 4.76 27.07 -2.73
CA THR A 862 3.43 26.78 -2.15
C THR A 862 3.47 26.79 -0.61
N GLY A 863 4.63 26.58 0.01
CA GLY A 863 4.77 26.41 1.46
C GLY A 863 4.44 25.00 1.97
N THR A 864 4.33 24.00 1.08
CA THR A 864 4.25 22.59 1.50
C THR A 864 5.63 22.01 1.86
N SER A 865 6.70 22.64 1.40
CA SER A 865 8.07 22.51 1.92
C SER A 865 8.59 23.89 2.37
N ILE A 866 9.46 23.92 3.37
CA ILE A 866 10.07 25.14 3.94
C ILE A 866 11.60 25.13 3.91
N GLY A 867 12.22 24.13 3.28
CA GLY A 867 13.67 23.99 3.26
C GLY A 867 14.13 22.84 2.37
N SER A 868 15.40 22.47 2.48
CA SER A 868 15.97 21.43 1.63
C SER A 868 15.44 20.03 1.94
N GLU A 869 15.48 19.20 0.92
CA GLU A 869 15.20 17.78 0.94
C GLU A 869 16.34 16.98 0.29
N THR A 870 16.54 15.77 0.79
CA THR A 870 17.48 14.78 0.26
C THR A 870 16.70 13.49 0.05
N LEU A 871 16.75 12.92 -1.13
CA LEU A 871 16.14 11.64 -1.47
C LEU A 871 17.20 10.77 -2.13
N ASN A 872 17.46 9.62 -1.51
CA ASN A 872 18.36 8.61 -2.02
C ASN A 872 17.60 7.30 -2.18
N THR A 873 17.64 6.74 -3.37
CA THR A 873 17.08 5.41 -3.66
C THR A 873 18.09 4.60 -4.43
N ARG A 874 18.38 3.36 -4.03
CA ARG A 874 19.06 2.36 -4.86
C ARG A 874 18.11 1.18 -5.07
N GLN A 875 18.06 0.65 -6.27
CA GLN A 875 17.32 -0.56 -6.63
C GLN A 875 18.22 -1.47 -7.43
N ASN A 876 18.35 -2.73 -7.01
CA ASN A 876 18.95 -3.78 -7.81
C ASN A 876 17.96 -4.92 -8.08
N VAL A 877 18.13 -5.59 -9.22
CA VAL A 877 17.32 -6.71 -9.68
C VAL A 877 18.22 -7.69 -10.41
N THR A 878 18.01 -8.99 -10.19
CA THR A 878 18.47 -10.07 -11.06
C THR A 878 17.26 -10.95 -11.38
N SER A 879 16.94 -11.10 -12.65
CA SER A 879 15.80 -11.89 -13.12
C SER A 879 16.21 -12.77 -14.30
N ASN A 880 15.63 -13.96 -14.40
CA ASN A 880 15.85 -14.90 -15.49
C ASN A 880 14.51 -15.51 -15.88
N TYR A 881 13.86 -14.86 -16.84
CA TYR A 881 12.49 -15.11 -17.23
C TYR A 881 12.40 -15.92 -18.53
N HIS A 882 11.44 -16.83 -18.62
CA HIS A 882 11.28 -17.77 -19.72
C HIS A 882 9.85 -17.77 -20.26
N TRP A 883 9.68 -17.79 -21.58
CA TRP A 883 8.36 -17.87 -22.22
C TRP A 883 8.32 -18.93 -23.33
N ASN A 884 7.15 -19.57 -23.50
CA ASN A 884 6.93 -20.56 -24.56
C ASN A 884 6.39 -19.94 -25.85
N SER A 885 5.34 -19.13 -25.77
CA SER A 885 4.60 -18.59 -26.93
C SER A 885 4.62 -17.08 -26.99
N THR A 886 4.40 -16.41 -25.87
CA THR A 886 4.36 -14.94 -25.76
C THR A 886 5.07 -14.49 -24.50
N ILE A 887 5.90 -13.45 -24.61
CA ILE A 887 6.71 -12.88 -23.50
C ILE A 887 5.89 -12.27 -22.34
N VAL A 888 4.56 -12.27 -22.42
CA VAL A 888 3.64 -11.90 -21.32
C VAL A 888 3.28 -13.06 -20.39
N GLU A 889 3.69 -14.28 -20.71
CA GLU A 889 3.35 -15.48 -19.94
C GLU A 889 4.62 -16.24 -19.57
N GLY A 890 4.97 -16.15 -18.28
CA GLY A 890 6.14 -16.80 -17.70
C GLY A 890 5.97 -18.31 -17.66
N THR A 891 7.09 -19.03 -17.65
CA THR A 891 7.11 -20.48 -17.63
C THR A 891 7.28 -20.95 -16.20
N ALA A 892 6.16 -21.19 -15.53
CA ALA A 892 6.08 -21.61 -14.14
C ALA A 892 7.12 -22.70 -13.77
N GLY A 893 8.02 -22.35 -12.84
CA GLY A 893 9.11 -23.23 -12.37
C GLY A 893 10.42 -23.13 -13.15
N LEU A 894 10.53 -22.24 -14.14
CA LEU A 894 11.80 -21.85 -14.78
C LEU A 894 12.20 -20.41 -14.45
N ASP A 895 11.22 -19.54 -14.24
CA ASP A 895 11.43 -18.13 -13.93
C ASP A 895 12.03 -17.97 -12.52
N THR A 896 13.01 -17.08 -12.38
CA THR A 896 13.59 -16.70 -11.08
C THR A 896 13.79 -15.19 -11.01
N MET A 897 13.52 -14.61 -9.84
CA MET A 897 13.65 -13.17 -9.58
C MET A 897 14.27 -12.97 -8.19
N ASP A 898 15.30 -12.13 -8.07
CA ASP A 898 15.82 -11.62 -6.81
C ASP A 898 15.94 -10.09 -6.92
N GLY A 899 15.30 -9.34 -6.02
CA GLY A 899 15.26 -7.88 -6.07
C GLY A 899 15.45 -7.23 -4.69
N GLU A 900 16.00 -6.01 -4.67
CA GLU A 900 16.28 -5.28 -3.43
C GLU A 900 16.23 -3.77 -3.66
N VAL A 901 15.52 -3.04 -2.79
CA VAL A 901 15.41 -1.58 -2.83
C VAL A 901 15.74 -0.97 -1.47
N TRP A 902 16.56 0.07 -1.49
CA TRP A 902 16.83 0.95 -0.36
C TRP A 902 16.34 2.34 -0.69
N PHE A 903 15.36 2.83 0.04
CA PHE A 903 14.89 4.21 -0.02
C PHE A 903 15.19 4.91 1.30
N SER A 904 15.77 6.11 1.24
CA SER A 904 15.94 6.99 2.40
C SER A 904 15.74 8.43 2.00
N SER A 905 14.94 9.14 2.78
CA SER A 905 14.60 10.55 2.57
C SER A 905 14.74 11.37 3.85
N SER A 906 15.11 12.63 3.69
CA SER A 906 14.89 13.70 4.65
C SER A 906 14.28 14.89 3.95
N SER A 907 13.26 15.51 4.54
CA SER A 907 12.61 16.69 3.99
C SER A 907 12.39 17.74 5.08
N SER A 908 12.11 18.96 4.64
CA SER A 908 11.71 20.08 5.50
C SER A 908 10.22 20.39 5.23
N PRO A 909 9.27 19.54 5.66
CA PRO A 909 7.87 19.71 5.35
C PRO A 909 7.32 20.98 6.01
N GLY A 910 6.43 21.67 5.30
CA GLY A 910 5.73 22.83 5.82
C GLY A 910 4.62 22.48 6.82
N SER A 911 4.03 21.28 6.72
CA SER A 911 3.00 20.79 7.67
C SER A 911 3.63 20.15 8.92
N GLU A 912 3.08 20.43 10.11
CA GLU A 912 3.44 19.74 11.37
C GLU A 912 3.27 18.21 11.29
N ARG A 913 2.45 17.71 10.36
CA ARG A 913 2.16 16.28 10.12
C ARG A 913 2.94 15.69 8.94
N GLY A 914 3.76 16.48 8.27
CA GLY A 914 4.63 16.04 7.17
C GLY A 914 5.83 15.21 7.64
N VAL A 915 6.40 14.45 6.71
CA VAL A 915 7.40 13.41 7.01
C VAL A 915 8.82 13.94 6.90
N ARG A 916 9.41 14.32 8.05
CA ARG A 916 10.76 14.91 8.13
C ARG A 916 11.90 13.96 7.75
N THR A 917 11.78 12.68 8.11
CA THR A 917 12.72 11.62 7.75
C THR A 917 11.98 10.31 7.58
N TYR A 918 12.34 9.52 6.57
CA TYR A 918 11.72 8.23 6.30
C TYR A 918 12.64 7.32 5.50
N HIS A 919 12.58 6.02 5.78
CA HIS A 919 13.14 4.97 4.93
C HIS A 919 12.11 3.90 4.59
N HIS A 920 12.37 3.22 3.49
CA HIS A 920 11.73 1.97 3.11
C HIS A 920 12.82 1.06 2.53
N TYR A 921 13.06 -0.08 3.19
CA TYR A 921 13.95 -1.13 2.71
C TYR A 921 13.13 -2.38 2.46
N ALA A 922 13.15 -2.86 1.22
CA ALA A 922 12.39 -4.02 0.82
C ALA A 922 13.24 -4.97 -0.03
N LYS A 923 13.01 -6.27 0.14
CA LYS A 923 13.72 -7.34 -0.56
C LYS A 923 12.74 -8.40 -1.00
N GLU A 924 12.85 -8.84 -2.24
CA GLU A 924 11.94 -9.83 -2.85
C GLU A 924 12.69 -11.02 -3.44
N LYS A 925 11.96 -12.12 -3.60
CA LYS A 925 12.40 -13.33 -4.29
C LYS A 925 11.20 -14.04 -4.92
N ASP A 926 11.27 -14.31 -6.21
CA ASP A 926 10.33 -15.15 -6.97
C ASP A 926 8.85 -14.77 -6.71
N ASP A 927 8.49 -13.50 -6.94
CA ASP A 927 7.19 -12.86 -6.63
C ASP A 927 6.81 -12.82 -5.13
N VAL A 928 7.73 -13.08 -4.19
CA VAL A 928 7.49 -13.04 -2.73
C VAL A 928 8.34 -11.97 -2.04
N LEU A 929 7.69 -11.12 -1.24
CA LEU A 929 8.36 -10.14 -0.40
C LEU A 929 9.00 -10.85 0.82
N LEU A 930 10.33 -10.79 0.92
CA LEU A 930 11.13 -11.41 2.00
C LEU A 930 11.39 -10.45 3.17
N VAL A 931 11.52 -9.16 2.87
CA VAL A 931 11.72 -8.08 3.84
C VAL A 931 10.89 -6.89 3.38
N ASP A 932 10.23 -6.24 4.35
CA ASP A 932 9.48 -5.00 4.17
C ASP A 932 9.63 -4.18 5.45
N GLU A 933 10.59 -3.25 5.45
CA GLU A 933 10.98 -2.44 6.61
C GLU A 933 10.82 -0.95 6.31
N GLU A 934 9.81 -0.33 6.92
CA GLU A 934 9.58 1.11 6.89
C GLU A 934 9.89 1.77 8.24
N GLY A 935 10.30 3.04 8.23
CA GLY A 935 10.42 3.79 9.48
C GLY A 935 10.82 5.26 9.35
N LEU A 936 10.50 6.04 10.38
CA LEU A 936 10.67 7.51 10.42
C LEU A 936 12.12 7.99 10.69
N VAL A 937 13.11 7.22 10.24
CA VAL A 937 14.54 7.53 10.36
C VAL A 937 15.22 7.30 9.01
N MET A 938 16.33 7.99 8.73
CA MET A 938 17.14 7.68 7.54
C MET A 938 17.96 6.41 7.74
N ILE A 939 18.21 5.69 6.65
CA ILE A 939 19.17 4.58 6.57
C ILE A 939 20.29 4.90 5.57
N PRO A 940 21.48 4.31 5.70
CA PRO A 940 22.49 4.39 4.65
C PRO A 940 21.98 3.68 3.39
N VAL A 941 21.85 4.43 2.29
CA VAL A 941 21.63 3.87 0.95
C VAL A 941 23.01 3.55 0.37
N PRO A 942 23.33 2.28 0.07
CA PRO A 942 24.63 1.93 -0.50
C PRO A 942 24.75 2.46 -1.95
N SER A 943 25.96 2.80 -2.39
CA SER A 943 26.21 3.27 -3.75
C SER A 943 25.83 2.22 -4.80
N THR A 944 25.41 2.62 -5.99
CA THR A 944 25.26 1.73 -7.16
C THR A 944 26.56 0.99 -7.45
N GLU A 945 26.50 -0.32 -7.66
CA GLU A 945 27.66 -1.15 -7.95
C GLU A 945 27.72 -1.54 -9.44
N PRO A 946 28.92 -1.79 -9.99
CA PRO A 946 29.06 -2.44 -11.29
C PRO A 946 28.39 -3.83 -11.26
N LEU A 947 27.77 -4.22 -12.35
CA LEU A 947 27.19 -5.56 -12.49
C LEU A 947 28.29 -6.64 -12.49
N PRO A 948 27.98 -7.87 -12.03
CA PRO A 948 28.93 -8.98 -12.08
C PRO A 948 29.22 -9.37 -13.53
N ILE A 949 30.48 -9.73 -13.83
CA ILE A 949 30.91 -10.17 -15.17
C ILE A 949 30.10 -11.40 -15.58
N VAL A 950 29.40 -11.30 -16.72
CA VAL A 950 28.66 -12.43 -17.32
C VAL A 950 29.53 -13.14 -18.35
N GLU A 951 29.48 -14.49 -18.38
CA GLU A 951 30.25 -15.30 -19.34
C GLU A 951 29.83 -14.97 -20.78
N GLY A 952 30.71 -14.27 -21.51
CA GLY A 952 30.44 -13.75 -22.86
C GLY A 952 30.59 -12.23 -23.01
N GLU A 953 30.72 -11.50 -21.90
CA GLU A 953 31.20 -10.13 -21.94
C GLU A 953 32.71 -10.06 -22.23
N PRO A 954 33.19 -9.07 -23.01
CA PRO A 954 34.62 -8.78 -23.12
C PRO A 954 35.14 -8.20 -21.80
N GLU A 955 36.34 -8.61 -21.37
CA GLU A 955 37.07 -7.89 -20.32
C GLU A 955 37.41 -6.47 -20.83
N VAL A 956 36.93 -5.44 -20.11
CA VAL A 956 37.14 -4.01 -20.42
C VAL A 956 38.34 -3.45 -19.67
#